data_AF-A0AAN0KG37-F1
#
_entry.id   AF-A0AAN0KG37-F1
#
_cell.length_a   1.000
_cell.length_b   1.000
_cell.length_c   1.000
_cell.angle_alpha   90.00
_cell.angle_beta   90.00
_cell.angle_gamma   90.00
#
_symmetry.space_group_name_H-M   'P 1'
#
loop_
_entity.id
_entity.type
_entity.pdbx_description
1 polymer ?
#
loop_
_entity_poly.entity_id
_entity_poly.type
_entity_poly.pdbx_seq_one_letter_code
_entity_poly.pdbx_strand_id
1 'polypeptide(L)'
;MATSADNVHFFGIRHHGPGCARSLVQALAQLQPDCLLVEGPPEGEALLPMLRSAELRPPVAMLVYMQDEPSQAAFYPFAEFSPEWQALQWASAQGVATRFIDLPQTHAMAQDWARRQALKKPEPAQDVDGEEGEDDAVEAADEAPGDAAEASADTAPAADVDSDAADTTAPPQAPMRDPLDWLAHAAGFEDGESWWNRLVEERGNSEALFTSINEAMTAVRSELGEEGEAWRGPHHVLREAQREAHMRQCIREAVKAGYQRIAVVCGAWHVPALQQSTTAKADSAVLKGLPKAKVLATWAPWTYRNLASRSGYGAGVTSPGWYEHLWQCYRADAALAQQAAEGQSVPERSARDAATLRTAGWLTRVARLLRDKDLDCSSAHIIEATRLAEGLAAMRGQPIPGLQEINEAIVTVVCMGETAPLNLIDDELTVGHVLGTVPADVPQVPLQRDIEQQQKSLRMKPEAASKLLALDLRKETDLARSHFLHRLRLLGIGWGTRAADAQRNRGTFRESWQMQWEPELAVRIIEASVHGATVAQAATARLRASLSPDTPLPEIAQAIDDALLANLPQLVESLIATLAERAATTGDVAQLLQTLPPLANVYRYGSVRQTDTALLATVIDSLVLRAAIGLPVACMAMDEEAAAAMKGKVLAAHEALRLRGTDAQAAVDAWRAALRSLAMGDAAAALLRGMACRLLLDEHLLDSAEVVLQFNRNLSLGAAPLDVAAWLDGFLNQQALVLLHDEAIWGAVDAWLAGLGEVQFAQILPLVRRSFAHFSKHERQSLGDKARRAPVAGAAAPAAALAAGDDDSPWGEARAVLALPLLNTLLGLGLPPELLAQIAAASAPRNDAPALE
;
A
#
# COMPACT_ATOMS: atom_id res chain seq x y z
N MET A 1 -51.30 23.65 -32.90
CA MET A 1 -50.99 23.42 -31.49
C MET A 1 -49.76 22.54 -31.47
N ALA A 2 -48.62 23.07 -31.01
CA ALA A 2 -47.41 22.27 -30.83
C ALA A 2 -47.74 21.15 -29.83
N THR A 3 -47.33 19.93 -30.14
CA THR A 3 -47.53 18.79 -29.23
C THR A 3 -46.62 18.96 -28.02
N SER A 4 -46.90 18.34 -26.88
CA SER A 4 -46.01 18.42 -25.71
C SER A 4 -44.59 17.87 -25.96
N ALA A 5 -44.38 17.16 -27.08
CA ALA A 5 -43.09 16.66 -27.53
C ALA A 5 -42.21 17.75 -28.17
N ASP A 6 -42.80 18.85 -28.67
CA ASP A 6 -42.05 19.95 -29.33
C ASP A 6 -41.34 20.86 -28.32
N ASN A 7 -41.60 20.69 -27.02
CA ASN A 7 -41.10 21.54 -25.92
C ASN A 7 -39.86 20.98 -25.21
N VAL A 8 -39.46 19.73 -25.51
CA VAL A 8 -38.34 19.05 -24.83
C VAL A 8 -37.21 18.81 -25.83
N HIS A 9 -36.03 19.34 -25.52
CA HIS A 9 -34.84 19.25 -26.36
C HIS A 9 -33.79 18.40 -25.65
N PHE A 10 -33.36 17.32 -26.30
CA PHE A 10 -32.39 16.38 -25.74
C PHE A 10 -30.99 16.68 -26.26
N PHE A 11 -30.05 16.76 -25.35
CA PHE A 11 -28.63 16.93 -25.60
C PHE A 11 -27.88 15.73 -25.03
N GLY A 12 -27.70 14.71 -25.88
CA GLY A 12 -26.90 13.53 -25.56
C GLY A 12 -25.42 13.87 -25.57
N ILE A 13 -24.77 13.72 -24.42
CA ILE A 13 -23.36 14.07 -24.23
C ILE A 13 -22.52 12.83 -23.89
N ARG A 14 -21.21 12.97 -24.05
CA ARG A 14 -20.24 12.19 -23.27
C ARG A 14 -19.77 13.07 -22.12
N HIS A 15 -19.73 12.51 -20.92
CA HIS A 15 -19.21 13.20 -19.74
C HIS A 15 -17.78 13.67 -20.04
N HIS A 16 -17.43 14.88 -19.58
CA HIS A 16 -16.07 15.43 -19.69
C HIS A 16 -15.53 15.66 -21.11
N GLY A 17 -16.39 15.85 -22.12
CA GLY A 17 -15.98 16.16 -23.50
C GLY A 17 -15.87 17.65 -23.83
N PRO A 18 -14.69 18.21 -24.18
CA PRO A 18 -14.54 19.64 -24.49
C PRO A 18 -15.29 20.10 -25.75
N GLY A 19 -15.36 19.28 -26.80
CA GLY A 19 -16.12 19.58 -28.03
C GLY A 19 -17.61 19.41 -27.84
N CYS A 20 -18.04 18.43 -27.05
CA CYS A 20 -19.42 18.32 -26.56
C CYS A 20 -19.82 19.57 -25.76
N ALA A 21 -18.97 20.02 -24.83
CA ALA A 21 -19.25 21.19 -23.99
C ALA A 21 -19.39 22.46 -24.83
N ARG A 22 -18.49 22.66 -25.82
CA ARG A 22 -18.55 23.80 -26.74
C ARG A 22 -19.87 23.82 -27.50
N SER A 23 -20.23 22.69 -28.10
CA SER A 23 -21.46 22.55 -28.89
C SER A 23 -22.71 22.70 -28.03
N LEU A 24 -22.68 22.22 -26.79
CA LEU A 24 -23.78 22.36 -25.83
C LEU A 24 -24.01 23.81 -25.44
N VAL A 25 -22.95 24.55 -25.10
CA VAL A 25 -23.06 25.97 -24.76
C VAL A 25 -23.67 26.77 -25.92
N GLN A 26 -23.27 26.48 -27.15
CA GLN A 26 -23.85 27.10 -28.35
C GLN A 26 -25.35 26.74 -28.50
N ALA A 27 -25.70 25.46 -28.32
CA ALA A 27 -27.08 25.00 -28.41
C ALA A 27 -27.99 25.63 -27.33
N LEU A 28 -27.51 25.75 -26.09
CA LEU A 28 -28.23 26.42 -25.00
C LEU A 28 -28.42 27.92 -25.29
N ALA A 29 -27.39 28.58 -25.84
CA ALA A 29 -27.49 29.98 -26.24
C ALA A 29 -28.52 30.21 -27.36
N GLN A 30 -28.70 29.26 -28.28
CA GLN A 30 -29.70 29.33 -29.33
C GLN A 30 -31.11 28.98 -28.82
N LEU A 31 -31.24 27.91 -28.03
CA LEU A 31 -32.51 27.43 -27.50
C LEU A 31 -33.12 28.38 -26.46
N GLN A 32 -32.26 28.98 -25.62
CA GLN A 32 -32.65 29.81 -24.48
C GLN A 32 -33.67 29.08 -23.57
N PRO A 33 -33.35 27.89 -23.02
CA PRO A 33 -34.31 27.12 -22.24
C PRO A 33 -34.82 27.88 -21.00
N ASP A 34 -36.08 27.63 -20.63
CA ASP A 34 -36.66 28.11 -19.37
C ASP A 34 -36.55 27.08 -18.23
N CYS A 35 -36.17 25.84 -18.56
CA CYS A 35 -35.79 24.81 -17.61
C CYS A 35 -34.62 23.97 -18.14
N LEU A 36 -33.62 23.74 -17.29
CA LEU A 36 -32.49 22.85 -17.55
C LEU A 36 -32.60 21.62 -16.64
N LEU A 37 -32.63 20.43 -17.25
CA LEU A 37 -32.59 19.14 -16.57
C LEU A 37 -31.23 18.49 -16.87
N VAL A 38 -30.44 18.23 -15.85
CA VAL A 38 -29.09 17.66 -16.00
C VAL A 38 -29.04 16.29 -15.34
N GLU A 39 -28.40 15.32 -15.99
CA GLU A 39 -28.07 14.05 -15.37
C GLU A 39 -27.14 14.27 -14.19
N GLY A 40 -27.59 13.80 -13.04
CA GLY A 40 -26.91 13.90 -11.76
C GLY A 40 -27.88 13.61 -10.63
N PRO A 41 -27.38 13.32 -9.43
CA PRO A 41 -28.22 13.00 -8.29
C PRO A 41 -28.96 14.25 -7.76
N PRO A 42 -30.25 14.16 -7.42
CA PRO A 42 -31.04 15.26 -6.86
C PRO A 42 -30.49 15.79 -5.54
N GLU A 43 -29.73 14.99 -4.79
CA GLU A 43 -29.00 15.44 -3.60
C GLU A 43 -28.05 16.63 -3.90
N GLY A 44 -27.61 16.77 -5.15
CA GLY A 44 -26.79 17.88 -5.63
C GLY A 44 -27.48 19.22 -5.76
N GLU A 45 -28.82 19.27 -5.77
CA GLU A 45 -29.55 20.52 -6.02
C GLU A 45 -29.25 21.58 -4.95
N ALA A 46 -29.01 21.16 -3.71
CA ALA A 46 -28.61 22.03 -2.60
C ALA A 46 -27.24 22.70 -2.81
N LEU A 47 -26.40 22.15 -3.69
CA LEU A 47 -25.06 22.64 -3.99
C LEU A 47 -25.02 23.64 -5.15
N LEU A 48 -26.09 23.71 -5.96
CA LEU A 48 -26.19 24.59 -7.14
C LEU A 48 -25.92 26.08 -6.84
N PRO A 49 -26.36 26.67 -5.69
CA PRO A 49 -26.06 28.07 -5.39
C PRO A 49 -24.56 28.40 -5.36
N MET A 50 -23.71 27.43 -5.03
CA MET A 50 -22.25 27.60 -4.91
C MET A 50 -21.54 27.71 -6.25
N LEU A 51 -22.19 27.37 -7.36
CA LEU A 51 -21.66 27.55 -8.72
C LEU A 51 -21.29 29.01 -9.04
N ARG A 52 -21.87 29.97 -8.30
CA ARG A 52 -21.57 31.40 -8.42
C ARG A 52 -20.27 31.83 -7.73
N SER A 53 -19.69 30.97 -6.90
CA SER A 53 -18.45 31.28 -6.19
C SER A 53 -17.24 31.17 -7.11
N ALA A 54 -16.42 32.22 -7.15
CA ALA A 54 -15.16 32.23 -7.90
C ALA A 54 -14.07 31.30 -7.29
N GLU A 55 -14.30 30.81 -6.06
CA GLU A 55 -13.42 29.85 -5.38
C GLU A 55 -13.73 28.39 -5.75
N LEU A 56 -14.92 28.11 -6.31
CA LEU A 56 -15.28 26.78 -6.82
C LEU A 56 -14.68 26.60 -8.21
N ARG A 57 -13.47 26.02 -8.27
CA ARG A 57 -12.71 25.86 -9.52
C ARG A 57 -12.47 24.38 -9.80
N PRO A 58 -12.98 23.84 -10.92
CA PRO A 58 -12.75 22.45 -11.29
C PRO A 58 -11.26 22.17 -11.54
N PRO A 59 -10.80 20.91 -11.39
CA PRO A 59 -11.59 19.70 -11.17
C PRO A 59 -12.17 19.60 -9.74
N VAL A 60 -13.48 19.48 -9.62
CA VAL A 60 -14.21 19.29 -8.35
C VAL A 60 -15.16 18.12 -8.49
N ALA A 61 -15.53 17.49 -7.40
CA ALA A 61 -16.55 16.45 -7.40
C ALA A 61 -17.66 16.81 -6.44
N MET A 62 -18.90 16.55 -6.87
CA MET A 62 -20.00 16.42 -5.93
C MET A 62 -19.87 15.07 -5.25
N LEU A 63 -19.61 15.10 -3.95
CA LEU A 63 -19.48 13.94 -3.08
C LEU A 63 -20.83 13.68 -2.41
N VAL A 64 -21.42 12.52 -2.66
CA VAL A 64 -22.62 12.03 -1.97
C VAL A 64 -22.22 10.83 -1.11
N TYR A 65 -22.52 10.85 0.19
CA TYR A 65 -22.15 9.78 1.11
C TYR A 65 -23.31 9.41 2.04
N MET A 66 -23.34 8.17 2.52
CA MET A 66 -24.30 7.73 3.54
C MET A 66 -23.94 8.32 4.90
N GLN A 67 -24.91 8.93 5.57
CA GLN A 67 -24.69 9.61 6.85
C GLN A 67 -24.22 8.64 7.94
N ASP A 68 -24.77 7.43 7.97
CA ASP A 68 -24.47 6.42 8.99
C ASP A 68 -23.26 5.54 8.60
N GLU A 69 -22.85 5.54 7.33
CA GLU A 69 -21.74 4.73 6.81
C GLU A 69 -20.98 5.55 5.73
N PRO A 70 -20.14 6.53 6.14
CA PRO A 70 -19.52 7.45 5.18
C PRO A 70 -18.58 6.80 4.16
N SER A 71 -18.13 5.57 4.42
CA SER A 71 -17.31 4.80 3.46
C SER A 71 -18.12 4.43 2.21
N GLN A 72 -19.45 4.35 2.35
CA GLN A 72 -20.34 4.33 1.21
C GLN A 72 -20.45 5.76 0.68
N ALA A 73 -19.70 6.04 -0.38
CA ALA A 73 -19.66 7.32 -1.06
C ALA A 73 -19.65 7.15 -2.58
N ALA A 74 -20.22 8.13 -3.28
CA ALA A 74 -20.20 8.28 -4.72
C ALA A 74 -19.68 9.67 -5.08
N PHE A 75 -18.78 9.73 -6.06
CA PHE A 75 -18.22 10.97 -6.57
C PHE A 75 -18.76 11.23 -7.97
N TYR A 76 -19.23 12.46 -8.18
CA TYR A 76 -19.66 12.99 -9.48
C TYR A 76 -18.70 14.11 -9.85
N PRO A 77 -17.58 13.77 -10.51
CA PRO A 77 -16.55 14.75 -10.83
C PRO A 77 -17.03 15.69 -11.95
N PHE A 78 -16.43 16.87 -11.98
CA PHE A 78 -16.59 17.91 -12.98
C PHE A 78 -15.23 18.54 -13.26
N ALA A 79 -14.87 18.61 -14.53
CA ALA A 79 -13.79 19.41 -15.07
C ALA A 79 -14.33 20.68 -15.74
N GLU A 80 -13.49 21.69 -15.96
CA GLU A 80 -13.93 22.91 -16.67
C GLU A 80 -14.51 22.60 -18.05
N PHE A 81 -13.99 21.58 -18.72
CA PHE A 81 -14.43 21.14 -20.04
C PHE A 81 -15.62 20.15 -20.01
N SER A 82 -16.28 19.95 -18.86
CA SER A 82 -17.42 19.03 -18.77
C SER A 82 -18.68 19.71 -19.31
N PRO A 83 -19.44 19.07 -20.23
CA PRO A 83 -20.64 19.67 -20.80
C PRO A 83 -21.69 20.04 -19.74
N GLU A 84 -21.88 19.20 -18.73
CA GLU A 84 -22.76 19.39 -17.59
C GLU A 84 -22.32 20.57 -16.75
N TRP A 85 -21.02 20.66 -16.45
CA TRP A 85 -20.47 21.80 -15.72
C TRP A 85 -20.75 23.11 -16.47
N GLN A 86 -20.53 23.12 -17.79
CA GLN A 86 -20.81 24.28 -18.63
C GLN A 86 -22.31 24.61 -18.71
N ALA A 87 -23.18 23.61 -18.79
CA ALA A 87 -24.62 23.79 -18.77
C ALA A 87 -25.10 24.38 -17.43
N LEU A 88 -24.61 23.86 -16.32
CA LEU A 88 -24.90 24.34 -14.97
C LEU A 88 -24.40 25.79 -14.77
N GLN A 89 -23.18 26.12 -15.22
CA GLN A 89 -22.65 27.49 -15.19
C GLN A 89 -23.50 28.45 -16.05
N TRP A 90 -23.87 28.03 -17.26
CA TRP A 90 -24.73 28.81 -18.15
C TRP A 90 -26.09 29.09 -17.52
N ALA A 91 -26.76 28.07 -16.97
CA ALA A 91 -28.06 28.22 -16.32
C ALA A 91 -27.98 29.08 -15.05
N SER A 92 -26.93 28.93 -14.25
CA SER A 92 -26.68 29.75 -13.05
C SER A 92 -26.52 31.24 -13.40
N ALA A 93 -25.81 31.53 -14.50
CA ALA A 93 -25.61 32.89 -15.01
C ALA A 93 -26.90 33.51 -15.57
N GLN A 94 -27.73 32.71 -16.24
CA GLN A 94 -29.01 33.17 -16.82
C GLN A 94 -30.20 33.11 -15.84
N GLY A 95 -30.02 32.52 -14.65
CA GLY A 95 -31.10 32.34 -13.68
C GLY A 95 -32.17 31.33 -14.11
N VAL A 96 -31.80 30.34 -14.94
CA VAL A 96 -32.70 29.30 -15.45
C VAL A 96 -32.98 28.25 -14.38
N ALA A 97 -34.23 27.81 -14.27
CA ALA A 97 -34.63 26.77 -13.33
C ALA A 97 -33.89 25.45 -13.67
N THR A 98 -33.07 24.98 -12.73
CA THR A 98 -32.17 23.84 -12.95
C THR A 98 -32.50 22.72 -11.98
N ARG A 99 -32.60 21.48 -12.47
CA ARG A 99 -32.84 20.28 -11.66
C ARG A 99 -31.93 19.14 -12.09
N PHE A 100 -31.59 18.30 -11.12
CA PHE A 100 -30.92 17.03 -11.35
C PHE A 100 -31.98 15.93 -11.52
N ILE A 101 -31.79 15.02 -12.48
CA ILE A 101 -32.84 14.07 -12.90
C ILE A 101 -32.47 12.59 -12.80
N ASP A 102 -31.28 12.25 -12.30
CA ASP A 102 -30.86 10.86 -12.14
C ASP A 102 -31.46 10.22 -10.88
N LEU A 103 -31.42 8.88 -10.80
CA LEU A 103 -31.93 8.13 -9.65
C LEU A 103 -31.31 8.65 -8.33
N PRO A 104 -32.14 9.00 -7.33
CA PRO A 104 -31.65 9.47 -6.03
C PRO A 104 -30.65 8.51 -5.39
N GLN A 105 -29.54 9.06 -4.87
CA GLN A 105 -28.51 8.24 -4.21
C GLN A 105 -29.01 7.59 -2.93
N THR A 106 -30.05 8.15 -2.29
CA THR A 106 -30.75 7.44 -1.20
C THR A 106 -31.17 6.01 -1.59
N HIS A 107 -31.46 5.75 -2.87
CA HIS A 107 -31.87 4.44 -3.37
C HIS A 107 -30.67 3.63 -3.87
N ALA A 108 -29.86 4.22 -4.75
CA ALA A 108 -28.73 3.53 -5.36
C ALA A 108 -27.74 3.01 -4.31
N MET A 109 -27.37 3.85 -3.33
CA MET A 109 -26.41 3.47 -2.29
C MET A 109 -26.99 2.43 -1.33
N ALA A 110 -28.29 2.47 -1.04
CA ALA A 110 -28.94 1.48 -0.19
C ALA A 110 -28.98 0.10 -0.85
N GLN A 111 -29.22 0.04 -2.17
CA GLN A 111 -29.16 -1.21 -2.94
C GLN A 111 -27.74 -1.77 -3.01
N ASP A 112 -26.74 -0.91 -3.29
CA ASP A 112 -25.34 -1.32 -3.35
C ASP A 112 -24.83 -1.82 -1.99
N TRP A 113 -25.23 -1.15 -0.91
CA TRP A 113 -24.92 -1.56 0.45
C TRP A 113 -25.53 -2.92 0.80
N ALA A 114 -26.83 -3.11 0.55
CA ALA A 114 -27.52 -4.38 0.80
C ALA A 114 -26.87 -5.54 0.02
N ARG A 115 -26.45 -5.29 -1.23
CA ARG A 115 -25.73 -6.26 -2.06
C ARG A 115 -24.38 -6.63 -1.46
N ARG A 116 -23.56 -5.64 -1.07
CA ARG A 116 -22.25 -5.90 -0.42
C ARG A 116 -22.41 -6.66 0.88
N GLN A 117 -23.46 -6.41 1.66
CA GLN A 117 -23.76 -7.17 2.86
C GLN A 117 -24.18 -8.61 2.54
N ALA A 118 -24.95 -8.84 1.48
CA ALA A 118 -25.32 -10.19 1.04
C ALA A 118 -24.09 -11.01 0.62
N LEU A 119 -23.15 -10.41 -0.11
CA LEU A 119 -21.90 -11.05 -0.53
C LEU A 119 -20.95 -11.36 0.64
N LYS A 120 -21.05 -10.64 1.75
CA LYS A 120 -20.24 -10.88 2.97
C LYS A 120 -20.79 -11.99 3.86
N LYS A 121 -22.05 -12.41 3.67
CA LYS A 121 -22.59 -13.54 4.41
C LYS A 121 -22.14 -14.83 3.71
N PRO A 122 -21.48 -15.77 4.40
CA PRO A 122 -21.28 -17.11 3.84
C PRO A 122 -22.67 -17.70 3.56
N GLU A 123 -22.86 -18.31 2.38
CA GLU A 123 -24.11 -18.99 2.07
C GLU A 123 -24.39 -20.04 3.17
N PRO A 124 -25.61 -20.12 3.70
CA PRO A 124 -25.97 -21.25 4.54
C PRO A 124 -25.86 -22.51 3.70
N ALA A 125 -25.09 -23.49 4.18
CA ALA A 125 -25.03 -24.81 3.58
C ALA A 125 -26.46 -25.28 3.32
N GLN A 126 -26.79 -25.51 2.05
CA GLN A 126 -28.06 -26.14 1.71
C GLN A 126 -28.01 -27.54 2.30
N ASP A 127 -28.84 -27.77 3.32
CA ASP A 127 -29.19 -29.11 3.79
C ASP A 127 -29.70 -29.89 2.58
N VAL A 128 -28.84 -30.73 2.02
CA VAL A 128 -29.24 -31.82 1.15
C VAL A 128 -29.84 -32.86 2.09
N ASP A 129 -31.15 -32.76 2.32
CA ASP A 129 -31.94 -33.83 2.89
C ASP A 129 -31.72 -35.09 2.04
N GLY A 130 -31.42 -36.18 2.74
CA GLY A 130 -30.95 -37.42 2.16
C GLY A 130 -32.03 -38.23 1.45
N GLU A 131 -31.58 -39.00 0.47
CA GLU A 131 -32.14 -40.30 0.16
C GLU A 131 -31.00 -41.33 0.19
N GLU A 132 -31.23 -42.36 1.00
CA GLU A 132 -30.36 -43.48 1.32
C GLU A 132 -30.08 -44.37 0.10
N GLY A 133 -28.90 -45.00 0.11
CA GLY A 133 -28.55 -46.08 -0.82
C GLY A 133 -27.12 -46.57 -0.58
N GLU A 134 -26.99 -47.52 0.35
CA GLU A 134 -25.81 -48.33 0.65
C GLU A 134 -25.25 -49.01 -0.62
N ASP A 135 -23.91 -49.02 -0.80
CA ASP A 135 -23.11 -50.25 -0.67
C ASP A 135 -21.63 -50.05 -1.08
N ASP A 136 -20.77 -50.48 -0.15
CA ASP A 136 -19.48 -51.19 -0.28
C ASP A 136 -18.26 -50.59 -1.01
N ALA A 137 -17.37 -50.05 -0.16
CA ALA A 137 -16.01 -50.54 0.13
C ALA A 137 -15.11 -51.05 -1.02
N VAL A 138 -13.95 -50.38 -1.22
CA VAL A 138 -12.63 -51.05 -1.33
C VAL A 138 -11.48 -50.14 -0.83
N GLU A 139 -10.84 -50.62 0.24
CA GLU A 139 -9.43 -50.60 0.68
C GLU A 139 -8.52 -49.36 0.70
N ALA A 140 -7.80 -49.33 1.83
CA ALA A 140 -6.75 -48.44 2.26
C ALA A 140 -5.38 -48.72 1.61
N ALA A 141 -4.53 -47.69 1.55
CA ALA A 141 -3.10 -47.84 1.77
C ALA A 141 -2.51 -46.56 2.36
N ASP A 142 -1.98 -46.69 3.58
CA ASP A 142 -1.05 -45.78 4.26
C ASP A 142 0.23 -45.60 3.43
N GLU A 143 0.72 -44.36 3.34
CA GLU A 143 2.16 -44.04 3.42
C GLU A 143 2.35 -42.54 3.67
N ALA A 144 2.91 -42.22 4.83
CA ALA A 144 3.43 -40.89 5.21
C ALA A 144 4.97 -40.88 5.06
N PRO A 145 5.67 -39.83 5.49
CA PRO A 145 5.70 -38.45 5.01
C PRO A 145 7.13 -38.06 4.56
N GLY A 146 7.31 -36.92 3.87
CA GLY A 146 8.67 -36.53 3.44
C GLY A 146 8.84 -35.13 2.88
N ASP A 147 9.23 -34.25 3.80
CA ASP A 147 10.19 -33.14 3.65
C ASP A 147 9.76 -31.73 3.22
N ALA A 148 10.39 -30.81 3.96
CA ALA A 148 10.13 -29.38 4.08
C ALA A 148 10.85 -28.53 3.03
N ALA A 149 10.33 -27.32 2.79
CA ALA A 149 11.17 -26.13 2.60
C ALA A 149 10.37 -24.81 2.73
N GLU A 150 10.70 -24.08 3.79
CA GLU A 150 10.98 -22.63 3.87
C GLU A 150 10.09 -21.63 3.10
N ALA A 151 9.23 -20.98 3.88
CA ALA A 151 8.61 -19.70 3.57
C ALA A 151 9.63 -18.56 3.65
N SER A 152 9.78 -17.82 2.55
CA SER A 152 10.26 -16.44 2.54
C SER A 152 9.08 -15.54 2.17
N ALA A 153 8.94 -14.44 2.94
CA ALA A 153 7.86 -13.49 2.79
C ALA A 153 8.20 -12.48 1.69
N ASP A 154 7.38 -12.45 0.64
CA ASP A 154 7.14 -11.28 -0.19
C ASP A 154 5.66 -11.30 -0.60
N THR A 155 4.87 -10.37 -0.07
CA THR A 155 3.44 -10.22 -0.38
C THR A 155 3.24 -8.99 -1.25
N ALA A 156 3.16 -9.23 -2.55
CA ALA A 156 2.49 -8.37 -3.52
C ALA A 156 1.42 -9.23 -4.21
N PRO A 157 0.20 -8.73 -4.49
CA PRO A 157 -0.78 -9.50 -5.25
C PRO A 157 -0.50 -9.33 -6.75
N ALA A 158 0.04 -10.36 -7.39
CA ALA A 158 -0.10 -10.65 -8.83
C ALA A 158 -1.14 -11.79 -8.92
N ALA A 159 -2.28 -11.64 -9.60
CA ALA A 159 -2.45 -11.68 -11.05
C ALA A 159 -1.94 -13.00 -11.65
N ASP A 160 -2.77 -14.04 -11.54
CA ASP A 160 -2.57 -15.32 -12.22
C ASP A 160 -2.80 -15.15 -13.73
N VAL A 161 -1.74 -15.35 -14.51
CA VAL A 161 -1.81 -15.71 -15.93
C VAL A 161 -0.82 -16.84 -16.12
N ASP A 162 -1.35 -18.06 -16.25
CA ASP A 162 -0.56 -19.21 -16.68
C ASP A 162 -0.62 -19.29 -18.21
N SER A 163 0.55 -19.40 -18.84
CA SER A 163 0.71 -19.51 -20.28
C SER A 163 1.59 -20.71 -20.59
N ASP A 164 1.00 -21.73 -21.20
CA ASP A 164 1.75 -22.72 -21.97
C ASP A 164 1.19 -22.78 -23.39
N ALA A 165 2.10 -22.71 -24.36
CA ALA A 165 1.83 -22.48 -25.76
C ALA A 165 1.67 -23.80 -26.54
N ALA A 166 0.65 -23.89 -27.40
CA ALA A 166 0.73 -24.33 -28.81
C ALA A 166 -0.68 -24.49 -29.41
N ASP A 167 -1.09 -23.59 -30.30
CA ASP A 167 -1.19 -23.84 -31.76
C ASP A 167 -2.05 -22.73 -32.42
N THR A 168 -1.62 -22.32 -33.61
CA THR A 168 -2.07 -21.14 -34.36
C THR A 168 -3.52 -21.22 -34.88
N THR A 169 -4.34 -20.19 -34.64
CA THR A 169 -5.04 -19.35 -35.64
C THR A 169 -6.10 -18.43 -35.00
N ALA A 170 -6.05 -17.15 -35.38
CA ALA A 170 -6.89 -16.01 -34.99
C ALA A 170 -6.53 -15.30 -33.64
N PRO A 171 -6.33 -13.97 -33.64
CA PRO A 171 -6.16 -13.22 -32.40
C PRO A 171 -7.46 -13.29 -31.58
N PRO A 172 -7.39 -13.39 -30.25
CA PRO A 172 -8.58 -13.28 -29.42
C PRO A 172 -9.13 -11.86 -29.56
N GLN A 173 -10.21 -11.70 -30.32
CA GLN A 173 -10.99 -10.46 -30.28
C GLN A 173 -11.46 -10.30 -28.84
N ALA A 174 -10.94 -9.29 -28.14
CA ALA A 174 -11.49 -8.91 -26.84
C ALA A 174 -13.01 -8.73 -27.01
N PRO A 175 -13.86 -9.28 -26.12
CA PRO A 175 -15.30 -9.11 -26.26
C PRO A 175 -15.58 -7.60 -26.29
N MET A 176 -16.19 -7.13 -27.36
CA MET A 176 -16.54 -5.72 -27.60
C MET A 176 -17.39 -5.21 -26.42
N ARG A 177 -16.78 -4.47 -25.47
CA ARG A 177 -17.41 -4.10 -24.18
C ARG A 177 -18.07 -2.72 -24.21
N ASP A 178 -17.84 -1.87 -25.20
CA ASP A 178 -18.60 -0.63 -25.34
C ASP A 178 -19.50 -0.71 -26.57
N PRO A 179 -20.81 -0.41 -26.46
CA PRO A 179 -21.67 -0.21 -27.62
C PRO A 179 -21.09 0.79 -28.66
N LEU A 180 -20.26 1.75 -28.23
CA LEU A 180 -19.52 2.66 -29.12
C LEU A 180 -18.38 1.98 -29.89
N ASP A 181 -17.78 0.91 -29.37
CA ASP A 181 -16.74 0.16 -30.08
C ASP A 181 -17.27 -0.43 -31.39
N TRP A 182 -18.57 -0.74 -31.44
CA TRP A 182 -19.24 -1.28 -32.63
C TRP A 182 -19.26 -0.23 -33.75
N LEU A 183 -19.60 1.01 -33.40
CA LEU A 183 -19.55 2.15 -34.31
C LEU A 183 -18.12 2.47 -34.73
N ALA A 184 -17.17 2.40 -33.79
CA ALA A 184 -15.76 2.62 -34.06
C ALA A 184 -15.21 1.64 -35.09
N HIS A 185 -15.39 0.34 -34.87
CA HIS A 185 -14.92 -0.69 -35.80
C HIS A 185 -15.58 -0.58 -37.17
N ALA A 186 -16.89 -0.29 -37.23
CA ALA A 186 -17.58 -0.04 -38.49
C ALA A 186 -17.01 1.19 -39.24
N ALA A 187 -16.52 2.19 -38.51
CA ALA A 187 -15.89 3.39 -39.05
C ALA A 187 -14.36 3.24 -39.26
N GLY A 188 -13.76 2.08 -38.96
CA GLY A 188 -12.33 1.82 -39.13
C GLY A 188 -11.43 2.36 -38.00
N PHE A 189 -11.99 2.63 -36.82
CA PHE A 189 -11.26 3.00 -35.61
C PHE A 189 -10.95 1.76 -34.76
N GLU A 190 -9.92 1.88 -33.92
CA GLU A 190 -9.51 0.82 -33.00
C GLU A 190 -10.51 0.64 -31.85
N ASP A 191 -11.09 1.74 -31.36
CA ASP A 191 -11.97 1.77 -30.19
C ASP A 191 -12.97 2.93 -30.23
N GLY A 192 -14.04 2.80 -29.43
CA GLY A 192 -15.13 3.76 -29.28
C GLY A 192 -14.68 5.15 -28.81
N GLU A 193 -13.63 5.22 -27.99
CA GLU A 193 -13.10 6.47 -27.48
C GLU A 193 -12.35 7.26 -28.56
N SER A 194 -11.48 6.61 -29.33
CA SER A 194 -10.79 7.20 -30.49
C SER A 194 -11.79 7.72 -31.51
N TRP A 195 -12.84 6.95 -31.79
CA TRP A 195 -13.94 7.36 -32.67
C TRP A 195 -14.67 8.60 -32.15
N TRP A 196 -15.05 8.61 -30.87
CA TRP A 196 -15.76 9.74 -30.25
C TRP A 196 -14.89 11.00 -30.20
N ASN A 197 -13.64 10.87 -29.78
CA ASN A 197 -12.67 11.97 -29.75
C ASN A 197 -12.56 12.63 -31.12
N ARG A 198 -12.45 11.82 -32.17
CA ARG A 198 -12.32 12.31 -33.52
C ARG A 198 -13.59 13.00 -34.04
N LEU A 199 -14.74 12.35 -33.91
CA LEU A 199 -15.97 12.79 -34.58
C LEU A 199 -16.76 13.83 -33.79
N VAL A 200 -16.55 13.91 -32.47
CA VAL A 200 -17.30 14.79 -31.57
C VAL A 200 -16.38 15.81 -30.91
N GLU A 201 -15.33 15.37 -30.24
CA GLU A 201 -14.53 16.27 -29.38
C GLU A 201 -13.62 17.19 -30.18
N GLU A 202 -12.92 16.66 -31.18
CA GLU A 202 -11.96 17.42 -31.98
C GLU A 202 -12.62 18.11 -33.19
N ARG A 203 -13.82 17.65 -33.59
CA ARG A 203 -14.55 18.20 -34.73
C ARG A 203 -14.91 19.67 -34.50
N GLY A 204 -14.94 20.45 -35.59
CA GLY A 204 -15.41 21.84 -35.58
C GLY A 204 -16.92 22.00 -35.38
N ASN A 205 -17.45 23.20 -35.62
CA ASN A 205 -18.87 23.49 -35.43
C ASN A 205 -19.76 22.65 -36.35
N SER A 206 -20.76 21.99 -35.77
CA SER A 206 -21.83 21.32 -36.49
C SER A 206 -23.16 21.61 -35.79
N GLU A 207 -24.11 22.20 -36.52
CA GLU A 207 -25.43 22.57 -35.99
C GLU A 207 -26.31 21.34 -35.67
N ALA A 208 -25.98 20.16 -36.21
CA ALA A 208 -26.77 18.93 -36.08
C ALA A 208 -26.11 17.87 -35.16
N LEU A 209 -25.07 18.21 -34.40
CA LEU A 209 -24.27 17.25 -33.63
C LEU A 209 -25.12 16.33 -32.74
N PHE A 210 -25.99 16.91 -31.91
CA PHE A 210 -26.80 16.14 -30.95
C PHE A 210 -27.85 15.27 -31.63
N THR A 211 -28.37 15.71 -32.78
CA THR A 211 -29.27 14.90 -33.61
C THR A 211 -28.54 13.67 -34.16
N SER A 212 -27.34 13.86 -34.70
CA SER A 212 -26.52 12.75 -35.20
C SER A 212 -26.08 11.78 -34.09
N ILE A 213 -25.76 12.29 -32.90
CA ILE A 213 -25.47 11.44 -31.73
C ILE A 213 -26.70 10.62 -31.36
N ASN A 214 -27.88 11.24 -31.31
CA ASN A 214 -29.12 10.53 -30.99
C ASN A 214 -29.45 9.43 -32.02
N GLU A 215 -29.29 9.71 -33.32
CA GLU A 215 -29.46 8.72 -34.39
C GLU A 215 -28.51 7.54 -34.22
N ALA A 216 -27.23 7.81 -33.93
CA ALA A 216 -26.23 6.77 -33.67
C ALA A 216 -26.59 5.91 -32.45
N MET A 217 -26.94 6.52 -31.32
CA MET A 217 -27.32 5.77 -30.11
C MET A 217 -28.60 4.97 -30.31
N THR A 218 -29.57 5.51 -31.07
CA THR A 218 -30.82 4.81 -31.40
C THR A 218 -30.54 3.58 -32.26
N ALA A 219 -29.66 3.70 -33.27
CA ALA A 219 -29.26 2.57 -34.10
C ALA A 219 -28.61 1.47 -33.26
N VAL A 220 -27.62 1.81 -32.44
CA VAL A 220 -26.91 0.83 -31.59
C VAL A 220 -27.86 0.15 -30.60
N ARG A 221 -28.74 0.89 -29.93
CA ARG A 221 -29.73 0.31 -29.01
C ARG A 221 -30.74 -0.60 -29.71
N SER A 222 -31.09 -0.30 -30.96
CA SER A 222 -32.02 -1.13 -31.74
C SER A 222 -31.40 -2.47 -32.13
N GLU A 223 -30.11 -2.47 -32.51
CA GLU A 223 -29.37 -3.69 -32.88
C GLU A 223 -29.14 -4.63 -31.69
N LEU A 224 -29.02 -4.10 -30.47
CA LEU A 224 -28.90 -4.93 -29.26
C LEU A 224 -30.19 -5.72 -28.92
N GLY A 225 -31.34 -5.34 -29.49
CA GLY A 225 -32.61 -6.07 -29.33
C GLY A 225 -33.08 -6.21 -27.88
N GLU A 226 -33.80 -7.30 -27.58
CA GLU A 226 -34.31 -7.61 -26.23
C GLU A 226 -33.22 -8.10 -25.27
N GLU A 227 -32.12 -8.65 -25.79
CA GLU A 227 -30.95 -9.05 -24.99
C GLU A 227 -30.21 -7.82 -24.42
N GLY A 228 -30.33 -6.65 -25.09
CA GLY A 228 -29.93 -5.36 -24.55
C GLY A 228 -28.49 -5.35 -24.03
N GLU A 229 -28.30 -4.87 -22.80
CA GLU A 229 -27.02 -4.90 -22.10
C GLU A 229 -26.90 -6.08 -21.11
N ALA A 230 -27.59 -7.21 -21.35
CA ALA A 230 -27.58 -8.36 -20.44
C ALA A 230 -26.17 -8.89 -20.12
N TRP A 231 -25.23 -8.72 -21.05
CA TRP A 231 -23.82 -9.06 -20.88
C TRP A 231 -23.10 -8.24 -19.78
N ARG A 232 -23.62 -7.06 -19.40
CA ARG A 232 -23.16 -6.28 -18.22
C ARG A 232 -23.76 -6.78 -16.90
N GLY A 233 -24.66 -7.76 -16.95
CA GLY A 233 -25.31 -8.40 -15.81
C GLY A 233 -26.68 -7.81 -15.47
N PRO A 234 -27.58 -8.62 -14.86
CA PRO A 234 -28.98 -8.25 -14.63
C PRO A 234 -29.14 -7.04 -13.70
N HIS A 235 -28.21 -6.83 -12.77
CA HIS A 235 -28.21 -5.67 -11.88
C HIS A 235 -27.95 -4.36 -12.61
N HIS A 236 -27.06 -4.35 -13.61
CA HIS A 236 -26.79 -3.16 -14.42
C HIS A 236 -28.04 -2.76 -15.20
N VAL A 237 -28.65 -3.72 -15.92
CA VAL A 237 -29.88 -3.50 -16.69
C VAL A 237 -31.02 -2.97 -15.82
N LEU A 238 -31.21 -3.56 -14.63
CA LEU A 238 -32.24 -3.10 -13.68
C LEU A 238 -31.97 -1.67 -13.20
N ARG A 239 -30.71 -1.33 -12.89
CA ARG A 239 -30.32 0.01 -12.44
C ARG A 239 -30.56 1.05 -13.55
N GLU A 240 -30.14 0.75 -14.77
CA GLU A 240 -30.37 1.64 -15.92
C GLU A 240 -31.86 1.87 -16.17
N ALA A 241 -32.69 0.81 -16.11
CA ALA A 241 -34.14 0.95 -16.22
C ALA A 241 -34.74 1.83 -15.10
N GLN A 242 -34.22 1.74 -13.87
CA GLN A 242 -34.63 2.60 -12.75
C GLN A 242 -34.22 4.06 -12.98
N ARG A 243 -32.99 4.32 -13.45
CA ARG A 243 -32.51 5.66 -13.78
C ARG A 243 -33.35 6.31 -14.87
N GLU A 244 -33.54 5.60 -15.98
CA GLU A 244 -34.36 6.08 -17.11
C GLU A 244 -35.82 6.33 -16.71
N ALA A 245 -36.40 5.46 -15.86
CA ALA A 245 -37.76 5.65 -15.33
C ALA A 245 -37.88 6.92 -14.46
N HIS A 246 -36.87 7.19 -13.62
CA HIS A 246 -36.84 8.40 -12.79
C HIS A 246 -36.67 9.66 -13.65
N MET A 247 -35.72 9.65 -14.59
CA MET A 247 -35.50 10.75 -15.54
C MET A 247 -36.80 11.10 -16.31
N ARG A 248 -37.52 10.09 -16.82
CA ARG A 248 -38.83 10.30 -17.48
C ARG A 248 -39.88 10.90 -16.54
N GLN A 249 -39.90 10.55 -15.25
CA GLN A 249 -40.78 11.19 -14.27
C GLN A 249 -40.44 12.68 -14.09
N CYS A 250 -39.16 13.02 -13.92
CA CYS A 250 -38.71 14.41 -13.79
C CYS A 250 -39.03 15.26 -15.02
N ILE A 251 -38.87 14.71 -16.23
CA ILE A 251 -39.25 15.40 -17.47
C ILE A 251 -40.76 15.68 -17.51
N ARG A 252 -41.61 14.69 -17.16
CA ARG A 252 -43.06 14.89 -17.09
C ARG A 252 -43.45 15.92 -16.03
N GLU A 253 -42.75 15.96 -14.89
CA GLU A 253 -42.96 16.99 -13.86
C GLU A 253 -42.63 18.39 -14.38
N ALA A 254 -41.52 18.56 -15.11
CA ALA A 254 -41.14 19.84 -15.70
C ALA A 254 -42.19 20.30 -16.73
N VAL A 255 -42.65 19.40 -17.61
CA VAL A 255 -43.75 19.71 -18.55
C VAL A 255 -45.02 20.10 -17.80
N LYS A 256 -45.38 19.37 -16.74
CA LYS A 256 -46.56 19.67 -15.90
C LYS A 256 -46.44 20.99 -15.14
N ALA A 257 -45.22 21.40 -14.77
CA ALA A 257 -44.94 22.69 -14.13
C ALA A 257 -45.09 23.88 -15.09
N GLY A 258 -45.26 23.63 -16.40
CA GLY A 258 -45.61 24.65 -17.40
C GLY A 258 -44.41 25.21 -18.19
N TYR A 259 -43.21 24.65 -18.01
CA TYR A 259 -42.03 25.02 -18.79
C TYR A 259 -42.25 24.73 -20.29
N GLN A 260 -41.80 25.64 -21.15
CA GLN A 260 -42.04 25.60 -22.60
C GLN A 260 -40.80 25.21 -23.40
N ARG A 261 -39.60 25.45 -22.87
CA ARG A 261 -38.31 25.17 -23.54
C ARG A 261 -37.42 24.42 -22.56
N ILE A 262 -37.60 23.11 -22.50
CA ILE A 262 -36.89 22.24 -21.56
C ILE A 262 -35.65 21.68 -22.26
N ALA A 263 -34.47 21.95 -21.71
CA ALA A 263 -33.22 21.32 -22.15
C ALA A 263 -32.89 20.13 -21.23
N VAL A 264 -32.74 18.94 -21.81
CA VAL A 264 -32.34 17.71 -21.10
C VAL A 264 -30.90 17.37 -21.49
N VAL A 265 -29.97 17.49 -20.55
CA VAL A 265 -28.54 17.16 -20.73
C VAL A 265 -28.27 15.85 -20.00
N CYS A 266 -27.97 14.80 -20.73
CA CYS A 266 -27.70 13.47 -20.17
C CYS A 266 -26.73 12.70 -21.09
N GLY A 267 -26.14 11.63 -20.55
CA GLY A 267 -25.35 10.67 -21.28
C GLY A 267 -26.10 10.22 -22.54
N ALA A 268 -25.39 10.24 -23.67
CA ALA A 268 -25.98 9.99 -24.98
C ALA A 268 -26.79 8.68 -25.04
N TRP A 269 -26.35 7.66 -24.28
CA TRP A 269 -27.00 6.37 -24.17
C TRP A 269 -28.45 6.43 -23.70
N HIS A 270 -28.79 7.39 -22.82
CA HIS A 270 -30.12 7.50 -22.23
C HIS A 270 -31.13 8.15 -23.19
N VAL A 271 -30.68 8.99 -24.13
CA VAL A 271 -31.58 9.81 -24.96
C VAL A 271 -32.65 8.99 -25.69
N PRO A 272 -32.32 7.88 -26.40
CA PRO A 272 -33.34 7.09 -27.07
C PRO A 272 -34.40 6.53 -26.11
N ALA A 273 -34.00 6.11 -24.91
CA ALA A 273 -34.91 5.57 -23.90
C ALA A 273 -35.79 6.64 -23.25
N LEU A 274 -35.32 7.88 -23.15
CA LEU A 274 -36.13 9.01 -22.66
C LEU A 274 -37.16 9.49 -23.69
N GLN A 275 -36.90 9.25 -24.98
CA GLN A 275 -37.82 9.56 -26.09
C GLN A 275 -38.90 8.49 -26.31
N GLN A 276 -38.72 7.27 -25.76
CA GLN A 276 -39.71 6.21 -25.88
C GLN A 276 -41.04 6.55 -25.21
N SER A 277 -42.13 6.09 -25.83
CA SER A 277 -43.49 6.26 -25.30
C SER A 277 -43.78 5.27 -24.16
N THR A 278 -43.27 5.58 -22.96
CA THR A 278 -43.52 4.81 -21.74
C THR A 278 -44.64 5.45 -20.92
N THR A 279 -45.53 4.65 -20.32
CA THR A 279 -46.59 5.17 -19.44
C THR A 279 -46.07 5.53 -18.06
N ALA A 280 -46.63 6.57 -17.42
CA ALA A 280 -46.26 6.95 -16.05
C ALA A 280 -46.50 5.82 -15.02
N LYS A 281 -47.46 4.92 -15.29
CA LYS A 281 -47.74 3.73 -14.47
C LYS A 281 -46.61 2.71 -14.55
N ALA A 282 -46.03 2.51 -15.73
CA ALA A 282 -44.90 1.59 -15.92
C ALA A 282 -43.66 2.09 -15.18
N ASP A 283 -43.29 3.37 -15.35
CA ASP A 283 -42.14 3.95 -14.62
C ASP A 283 -42.34 3.89 -13.10
N SER A 284 -43.56 4.18 -12.62
CA SER A 284 -43.90 4.06 -11.19
C SER A 284 -43.79 2.64 -10.66
N ALA A 285 -44.00 1.63 -11.50
CA ALA A 285 -43.87 0.23 -11.10
C ALA A 285 -42.39 -0.17 -10.93
N VAL A 286 -41.52 0.31 -11.82
CA VAL A 286 -40.06 0.07 -11.76
C VAL A 286 -39.42 0.69 -10.51
N LEU A 287 -39.90 1.85 -10.09
CA LEU A 287 -39.38 2.59 -8.94
C LEU A 287 -40.02 2.20 -7.59
N LYS A 288 -40.98 1.26 -7.59
CA LYS A 288 -41.73 0.91 -6.39
C LYS A 288 -40.90 0.03 -5.46
N GLY A 289 -40.89 0.36 -4.17
CA GLY A 289 -40.30 -0.48 -3.12
C GLY A 289 -38.78 -0.43 -3.01
N LEU A 290 -38.13 0.58 -3.61
CA LEU A 290 -36.68 0.75 -3.50
C LEU A 290 -36.26 1.06 -2.05
N PRO A 291 -35.19 0.42 -1.53
CA PRO A 291 -34.69 0.68 -0.18
C PRO A 291 -34.15 2.12 -0.08
N LYS A 292 -34.04 2.66 1.14
CA LYS A 292 -33.61 4.04 1.39
C LYS A 292 -32.51 4.11 2.45
N ALA A 293 -31.52 4.96 2.20
CA ALA A 293 -30.48 5.37 3.14
C ALA A 293 -30.48 6.89 3.32
N LYS A 294 -30.09 7.39 4.50
CA LYS A 294 -29.85 8.82 4.69
C LYS A 294 -28.53 9.20 4.03
N VAL A 295 -28.57 10.17 3.13
CA VAL A 295 -27.41 10.62 2.36
C VAL A 295 -27.23 12.13 2.50
N LEU A 296 -25.99 12.58 2.40
CA LEU A 296 -25.59 13.98 2.40
C LEU A 296 -24.74 14.26 1.16
N ALA A 297 -24.81 15.48 0.63
CA ALA A 297 -24.02 15.93 -0.51
C ALA A 297 -23.15 17.15 -0.14
N THR A 298 -21.93 17.18 -0.67
CA THR A 298 -21.01 18.32 -0.52
C THR A 298 -20.07 18.44 -1.72
N TRP A 299 -19.40 19.59 -1.88
CA TRP A 299 -18.34 19.75 -2.87
C TRP A 299 -17.00 19.29 -2.29
N ALA A 300 -16.26 18.49 -3.05
CA ALA A 300 -14.91 18.05 -2.73
C ALA A 300 -13.93 18.47 -3.84
N PRO A 301 -12.71 18.92 -3.50
CA PRO A 301 -11.63 19.04 -4.48
C PRO A 301 -11.39 17.71 -5.19
N TRP A 302 -11.12 17.75 -6.49
CA TRP A 302 -10.82 16.59 -7.29
C TRP A 302 -9.51 16.79 -8.05
N THR A 303 -8.99 15.74 -8.68
CA THR A 303 -7.73 15.83 -9.45
C THR A 303 -7.91 15.32 -10.88
N TYR A 304 -7.04 15.74 -11.79
CA TYR A 304 -6.98 15.16 -13.13
C TYR A 304 -6.61 13.67 -13.11
N ARG A 305 -5.75 13.25 -12.18
CA ARG A 305 -5.42 11.83 -12.02
C ARG A 305 -6.64 10.98 -11.67
N ASN A 306 -7.51 11.45 -10.77
CA ASN A 306 -8.75 10.73 -10.43
C ASN A 306 -9.87 10.91 -11.48
N LEU A 307 -9.81 11.94 -12.33
CA LEU A 307 -10.63 11.98 -13.55
C LEU A 307 -10.17 10.92 -14.57
N ALA A 308 -8.86 10.65 -14.61
CA ALA A 308 -8.29 9.73 -15.56
C ALA A 308 -8.75 8.29 -15.32
N SER A 309 -9.15 7.59 -16.38
CA SER A 309 -9.61 6.18 -16.37
C SER A 309 -8.61 5.22 -15.73
N ARG A 310 -7.30 5.55 -15.78
CA ARG A 310 -6.21 4.74 -15.23
C ARG A 310 -6.16 4.67 -13.70
N SER A 311 -6.89 5.53 -12.98
CA SER A 311 -6.86 5.59 -11.51
C SER A 311 -7.72 4.53 -10.81
N GLY A 312 -8.47 3.70 -11.54
CA GLY A 312 -9.40 2.71 -10.97
C GLY A 312 -10.72 3.30 -10.43
N TYR A 313 -10.79 4.62 -10.27
CA TYR A 313 -12.00 5.39 -9.92
C TYR A 313 -12.58 6.16 -11.12
N GLY A 314 -11.87 6.14 -12.26
CA GLY A 314 -11.91 7.20 -13.26
C GLY A 314 -13.28 7.48 -13.89
N ALA A 315 -13.50 8.77 -14.16
CA ALA A 315 -14.71 9.30 -14.78
C ALA A 315 -14.78 9.06 -16.31
N GLY A 316 -13.96 8.15 -16.84
CA GLY A 316 -13.94 7.78 -18.26
C GLY A 316 -13.16 8.71 -19.19
N VAL A 317 -12.29 9.58 -18.66
CA VAL A 317 -11.39 10.44 -19.46
C VAL A 317 -10.00 9.82 -19.51
N THR A 318 -9.37 9.68 -20.67
CA THR A 318 -7.98 9.19 -20.74
C THR A 318 -6.95 10.29 -20.57
N SER A 319 -7.25 11.49 -21.09
CA SER A 319 -6.27 12.55 -21.31
C SER A 319 -6.81 13.94 -20.88
N PRO A 320 -7.10 14.12 -19.58
CA PRO A 320 -7.74 15.34 -19.07
C PRO A 320 -6.94 16.63 -19.32
N GLY A 321 -5.60 16.58 -19.30
CA GLY A 321 -4.76 17.73 -19.62
C GLY A 321 -4.78 18.12 -21.10
N TRP A 322 -4.96 17.15 -22.00
CA TRP A 322 -5.23 17.41 -23.42
C TRP A 322 -6.61 18.01 -23.64
N TYR A 323 -7.64 17.51 -22.94
CA TYR A 323 -8.99 18.07 -23.04
C TYR A 323 -9.07 19.49 -22.49
N GLU A 324 -8.35 19.80 -21.41
CA GLU A 324 -8.18 21.17 -20.93
C GLU A 324 -7.57 22.07 -22.01
N HIS A 325 -6.52 21.60 -22.69
CA HIS A 325 -5.89 22.31 -23.79
C HIS A 325 -6.88 22.61 -24.93
N LEU A 326 -7.65 21.61 -25.38
CA LEU A 326 -8.68 21.78 -26.40
C LEU A 326 -9.73 22.82 -25.97
N TRP A 327 -10.20 22.73 -24.73
CA TRP A 327 -11.19 23.65 -24.18
C TRP A 327 -10.68 25.09 -24.12
N GLN A 328 -9.45 25.30 -23.66
CA GLN A 328 -8.82 26.63 -23.63
C GLN A 328 -8.71 27.23 -25.05
N CYS A 329 -8.37 26.40 -26.05
CA CYS A 329 -8.36 26.84 -27.44
C CYS A 329 -9.77 27.21 -27.93
N TYR A 330 -10.80 26.42 -27.65
CA TYR A 330 -12.18 26.75 -28.02
C TYR A 330 -12.67 28.04 -27.36
N ARG A 331 -12.32 28.27 -26.09
CA ARG A 331 -12.63 29.53 -25.40
C ARG A 331 -11.94 30.73 -26.05
N ALA A 332 -10.67 30.57 -26.43
CA ALA A 332 -9.94 31.63 -27.13
C ALA A 332 -10.57 31.95 -28.49
N ASP A 333 -10.94 30.94 -29.26
CA ASP A 333 -11.61 31.10 -30.56
C ASP A 333 -12.99 31.78 -30.40
N ALA A 334 -13.77 31.38 -29.39
CA ALA A 334 -15.06 32.00 -29.09
C ALA A 334 -14.93 33.48 -28.66
N ALA A 335 -13.91 33.80 -27.86
CA ALA A 335 -13.64 35.18 -27.45
C ALA A 335 -13.27 36.07 -28.65
N LEU A 336 -12.46 35.55 -29.59
CA LEU A 336 -12.13 36.26 -30.84
C LEU A 336 -13.37 36.46 -31.73
N ALA A 337 -14.23 35.45 -31.85
CA ALA A 337 -15.49 35.55 -32.59
C ALA A 337 -16.43 36.61 -31.98
N GLN A 338 -16.49 36.70 -30.65
CA GLN A 338 -17.25 37.73 -29.96
C GLN A 338 -16.68 39.13 -30.21
N GLN A 339 -15.36 39.30 -30.12
CA GLN A 339 -14.69 40.57 -30.44
C GLN A 339 -14.96 41.02 -31.89
N ALA A 340 -14.95 40.07 -32.84
CA ALA A 340 -15.31 40.33 -34.24
C ALA A 340 -16.75 40.82 -34.37
N ALA A 341 -17.70 40.16 -33.68
CA ALA A 341 -19.11 40.55 -33.67
C ALA A 341 -19.33 41.93 -33.02
N GLU A 342 -18.49 42.31 -32.06
CA GLU A 342 -18.47 43.65 -31.43
C GLU A 342 -17.74 44.71 -32.28
N GLY A 343 -17.31 44.37 -33.50
CA GLY A 343 -16.69 45.29 -34.44
C GLY A 343 -15.21 45.61 -34.17
N GLN A 344 -14.55 44.84 -33.30
CA GLN A 344 -13.11 44.97 -33.04
C GLN A 344 -12.29 44.33 -34.18
N SER A 345 -11.09 44.86 -34.42
CA SER A 345 -10.18 44.28 -35.41
C SER A 345 -9.58 42.98 -34.87
N VAL A 346 -9.86 41.88 -35.56
CA VAL A 346 -9.38 40.54 -35.20
C VAL A 346 -8.67 39.93 -36.41
N PRO A 347 -7.57 39.17 -36.23
CA PRO A 347 -6.88 38.53 -37.35
C PRO A 347 -7.83 37.53 -38.04
N GLU A 348 -7.95 37.61 -39.37
CA GLU A 348 -8.61 36.55 -40.13
C GLU A 348 -7.83 35.24 -39.96
N ARG A 349 -8.49 34.21 -39.43
CA ARG A 349 -7.92 32.87 -39.25
C ARG A 349 -8.80 31.85 -39.95
N SER A 350 -8.21 31.02 -40.79
CA SER A 350 -8.92 29.86 -41.33
C SER A 350 -9.06 28.77 -40.25
N ALA A 351 -9.99 27.83 -40.44
CA ALA A 351 -10.12 26.67 -39.57
C ALA A 351 -8.83 25.82 -39.49
N ARG A 352 -8.04 25.84 -40.57
CA ARG A 352 -6.72 25.19 -40.64
C ARG A 352 -5.70 25.89 -39.73
N ASP A 353 -5.67 27.23 -39.75
CA ASP A 353 -4.77 28.00 -38.89
C ASP A 353 -5.06 27.77 -37.41
N ALA A 354 -6.35 27.70 -37.04
CA ALA A 354 -6.76 27.37 -35.68
C ALA A 354 -6.24 25.97 -35.26
N ALA A 355 -6.37 24.97 -36.13
CA ALA A 355 -5.88 23.62 -35.86
C ALA A 355 -4.35 23.57 -35.71
N THR A 356 -3.60 24.22 -36.59
CA THR A 356 -2.14 24.32 -36.51
C THR A 356 -1.71 24.99 -35.20
N LEU A 357 -2.39 26.05 -34.77
CA LEU A 357 -2.12 26.73 -33.50
C LEU A 357 -2.42 25.85 -32.28
N ARG A 358 -3.47 25.02 -32.32
CA ARG A 358 -3.75 24.04 -31.26
C ARG A 358 -2.60 23.03 -31.12
N THR A 359 -2.16 22.45 -32.24
CA THR A 359 -1.05 21.49 -32.28
C THR A 359 0.25 22.12 -31.79
N ALA A 360 0.62 23.27 -32.33
CA ALA A 360 1.83 23.99 -31.94
C ALA A 360 1.79 24.43 -30.47
N GLY A 361 0.62 24.83 -29.97
CA GLY A 361 0.41 25.19 -28.57
C GLY A 361 0.67 24.02 -27.62
N TRP A 362 0.20 22.81 -27.95
CA TRP A 362 0.48 21.61 -27.17
C TRP A 362 1.95 21.21 -27.21
N LEU A 363 2.54 21.16 -28.40
CA LEU A 363 3.97 20.88 -28.56
C LEU A 363 4.86 21.90 -27.83
N THR A 364 4.40 23.14 -27.69
CA THR A 364 5.08 24.15 -26.87
C THR A 364 5.01 23.81 -25.38
N ARG A 365 3.89 23.27 -24.87
CA ARG A 365 3.80 22.77 -23.49
C ARG A 365 4.75 21.59 -23.28
N VAL A 366 4.79 20.65 -24.21
CA VAL A 366 5.73 19.51 -24.20
C VAL A 366 7.18 20.00 -24.17
N ALA A 367 7.54 20.93 -25.05
CA ALA A 367 8.89 21.48 -25.09
C ALA A 367 9.30 22.19 -23.79
N ARG A 368 8.36 22.86 -23.11
CA ARG A 368 8.60 23.46 -21.78
C ARG A 368 8.85 22.39 -20.73
N LEU A 369 7.98 21.37 -20.64
CA LEU A 369 8.15 20.26 -19.69
C LEU A 369 9.51 19.59 -19.86
N LEU A 370 9.89 19.27 -21.09
CA LEU A 370 11.16 18.61 -21.37
C LEU A 370 12.34 19.48 -20.93
N ARG A 371 12.34 20.78 -21.28
CA ARG A 371 13.39 21.72 -20.84
C ARG A 371 13.46 21.87 -19.33
N ASP A 372 12.32 21.89 -18.64
CA ASP A 372 12.26 21.97 -17.17
C ASP A 372 12.82 20.71 -16.48
N LYS A 373 12.92 19.60 -17.21
CA LYS A 373 13.53 18.34 -16.78
C LYS A 373 14.93 18.13 -17.38
N ASP A 374 15.57 19.22 -17.84
CA ASP A 374 16.89 19.23 -18.48
C ASP A 374 16.99 18.37 -19.76
N LEU A 375 15.87 18.19 -20.48
CA LEU A 375 15.81 17.51 -21.78
C LEU A 375 15.70 18.53 -22.93
N ASP A 376 16.52 18.35 -23.96
CA ASP A 376 16.59 19.27 -25.10
C ASP A 376 15.34 19.20 -25.99
N CYS A 377 14.66 20.33 -26.16
CA CYS A 377 13.60 20.46 -27.15
C CYS A 377 13.63 21.85 -27.78
N SER A 378 14.07 21.99 -29.03
CA SER A 378 14.23 23.29 -29.70
C SER A 378 12.96 23.75 -30.42
N SER A 379 12.89 25.02 -30.81
CA SER A 379 11.79 25.50 -31.66
C SER A 379 11.74 24.80 -33.03
N ALA A 380 12.88 24.30 -33.53
CA ALA A 380 12.92 23.51 -34.76
C ALA A 380 12.19 22.18 -34.59
N HIS A 381 12.33 21.53 -33.42
CA HIS A 381 11.57 20.31 -33.11
C HIS A 381 10.06 20.58 -33.10
N ILE A 382 9.61 21.69 -32.52
CA ILE A 382 8.18 22.05 -32.50
C ILE A 382 7.64 22.25 -33.92
N ILE A 383 8.36 22.98 -34.78
CA ILE A 383 7.95 23.23 -36.17
C ILE A 383 7.85 21.91 -36.94
N GLU A 384 8.86 21.05 -36.83
CA GLU A 384 8.88 19.78 -37.56
C GLU A 384 7.86 18.78 -37.02
N ALA A 385 7.69 18.68 -35.69
CA ALA A 385 6.66 17.84 -35.08
C ALA A 385 5.25 18.31 -35.46
N THR A 386 5.02 19.63 -35.57
CA THR A 386 3.73 20.17 -36.04
C THR A 386 3.46 19.75 -37.48
N ARG A 387 4.45 19.89 -38.38
CA ARG A 387 4.34 19.47 -39.79
C ARG A 387 4.11 17.97 -39.92
N LEU A 388 4.84 17.17 -39.14
CA LEU A 388 4.68 15.72 -39.15
C LEU A 388 3.29 15.31 -38.66
N ALA A 389 2.79 15.90 -37.57
CA ALA A 389 1.44 15.63 -37.08
C ALA A 389 0.37 15.97 -38.13
N GLU A 390 0.52 17.09 -38.85
CA GLU A 390 -0.36 17.45 -39.99
C GLU A 390 -0.25 16.47 -41.16
N GLY A 391 0.97 16.02 -41.49
CA GLY A 391 1.20 15.00 -42.52
C GLY A 391 0.55 13.66 -42.16
N LEU A 392 0.71 13.20 -40.91
CA LEU A 392 0.09 11.98 -40.39
C LEU A 392 -1.43 12.08 -40.45
N ALA A 393 -2.01 13.21 -40.02
CA ALA A 393 -3.46 13.43 -40.11
C ALA A 393 -3.95 13.36 -41.56
N ALA A 394 -3.25 14.03 -42.49
CA ALA A 394 -3.60 14.00 -43.90
C ALA A 394 -3.52 12.60 -44.52
N MET A 395 -2.50 11.80 -44.18
CA MET A 395 -2.38 10.41 -44.64
C MET A 395 -3.52 9.53 -44.13
N ARG A 396 -4.07 9.83 -42.95
CA ARG A 396 -5.22 9.13 -42.35
C ARG A 396 -6.57 9.66 -42.84
N GLY A 397 -6.57 10.58 -43.82
CA GLY A 397 -7.79 11.21 -44.34
C GLY A 397 -8.47 12.17 -43.35
N GLN A 398 -7.72 12.65 -42.35
CA GLN A 398 -8.25 13.46 -41.26
C GLN A 398 -8.02 14.96 -41.51
N PRO A 399 -8.99 15.83 -41.16
CA PRO A 399 -8.88 17.26 -41.44
C PRO A 399 -7.92 18.00 -40.50
N ILE A 400 -7.64 17.46 -39.31
CA ILE A 400 -6.81 18.06 -38.25
C ILE A 400 -6.05 16.97 -37.47
N PRO A 401 -4.86 17.26 -36.89
CA PRO A 401 -4.19 16.33 -35.99
C PRO A 401 -4.92 16.18 -34.66
N GLY A 402 -5.10 14.94 -34.20
CA GLY A 402 -5.51 14.61 -32.83
C GLY A 402 -4.31 14.23 -31.96
N LEU A 403 -4.58 13.85 -30.70
CA LEU A 403 -3.52 13.50 -29.75
C LEU A 403 -2.63 12.34 -30.24
N GLN A 404 -3.20 11.37 -30.95
CA GLN A 404 -2.45 10.23 -31.51
C GLN A 404 -1.38 10.67 -32.53
N GLU A 405 -1.75 11.48 -33.52
CA GLU A 405 -0.79 12.01 -34.51
C GLU A 405 0.27 12.88 -33.84
N ILE A 406 -0.11 13.64 -32.82
CA ILE A 406 0.81 14.49 -32.08
C ILE A 406 1.81 13.65 -31.27
N ASN A 407 1.36 12.59 -30.61
CA ASN A 407 2.24 11.70 -29.85
C ASN A 407 3.22 10.95 -30.76
N GLU A 408 2.77 10.46 -31.92
CA GLU A 408 3.66 9.87 -32.93
C GLU A 408 4.70 10.87 -33.44
N ALA A 409 4.29 12.12 -33.66
CA ALA A 409 5.20 13.18 -34.05
C ALA A 409 6.20 13.55 -32.94
N ILE A 410 5.78 13.55 -31.67
CA ILE A 410 6.65 13.75 -30.51
C ILE A 410 7.69 12.64 -30.43
N VAL A 411 7.27 11.37 -30.49
CA VAL A 411 8.19 10.23 -30.45
C VAL A 411 9.21 10.33 -31.58
N THR A 412 8.76 10.64 -32.79
CA THR A 412 9.62 10.68 -33.97
C THR A 412 10.61 11.86 -33.95
N VAL A 413 10.14 13.07 -33.67
CA VAL A 413 10.93 14.31 -33.85
C VAL A 413 11.62 14.73 -32.56
N VAL A 414 10.95 14.57 -31.42
CA VAL A 414 11.43 15.07 -30.12
C VAL A 414 12.18 13.99 -29.36
N CYS A 415 11.64 12.77 -29.32
CA CYS A 415 12.23 11.65 -28.59
C CYS A 415 13.15 10.76 -29.46
N MET A 416 13.35 11.11 -30.74
CA MET A 416 14.22 10.38 -31.67
C MET A 416 13.91 8.88 -31.79
N GLY A 417 12.62 8.51 -31.70
CA GLY A 417 12.12 7.14 -31.78
C GLY A 417 11.97 6.43 -30.43
N GLU A 418 12.40 7.03 -29.32
CA GLU A 418 12.24 6.44 -27.99
C GLU A 418 10.87 6.75 -27.39
N THR A 419 10.18 5.72 -26.89
CA THR A 419 8.85 5.87 -26.27
C THR A 419 8.92 6.17 -24.78
N ALA A 420 10.04 5.89 -24.10
CA ALA A 420 10.17 6.10 -22.65
C ALA A 420 9.93 7.56 -22.21
N PRO A 421 10.42 8.61 -22.91
CA PRO A 421 10.11 10.00 -22.56
C PRO A 421 8.64 10.36 -22.73
N LEU A 422 7.87 9.60 -23.52
CA LEU A 422 6.43 9.81 -23.67
C LEU A 422 5.69 9.51 -22.36
N ASN A 423 6.18 8.58 -21.53
CA ASN A 423 5.57 8.30 -20.21
C ASN A 423 5.64 9.52 -19.29
N LEU A 424 6.75 10.27 -19.33
CA LEU A 424 6.89 11.51 -18.57
C LEU A 424 5.88 12.57 -19.05
N ILE A 425 5.70 12.70 -20.37
CA ILE A 425 4.73 13.62 -20.96
C ILE A 425 3.30 13.19 -20.59
N ASP A 426 3.04 11.89 -20.60
CA ASP A 426 1.75 11.32 -20.28
C ASP A 426 1.36 11.61 -18.82
N ASP A 427 2.27 11.36 -17.88
CA ASP A 427 2.06 11.60 -16.46
C ASP A 427 1.95 13.10 -16.11
N GLU A 428 2.84 13.94 -16.63
CA GLU A 428 2.97 15.35 -16.23
C GLU A 428 2.06 16.31 -17.02
N LEU A 429 1.69 15.97 -18.26
CA LEU A 429 0.90 16.85 -19.13
C LEU A 429 -0.39 16.24 -19.66
N THR A 430 -0.37 15.00 -20.18
CA THR A 430 -1.58 14.39 -20.75
C THR A 430 -2.62 14.11 -19.67
N VAL A 431 -2.20 13.55 -18.54
CA VAL A 431 -2.99 13.45 -17.31
C VAL A 431 -2.80 14.72 -16.48
N GLY A 432 -1.56 14.99 -16.04
CA GLY A 432 -1.23 16.16 -15.22
C GLY A 432 -1.71 16.07 -13.77
N HIS A 433 -1.27 17.03 -12.96
CA HIS A 433 -1.48 17.04 -11.50
C HIS A 433 -2.34 18.23 -11.02
N VAL A 434 -3.33 18.63 -11.83
CA VAL A 434 -4.24 19.72 -11.46
C VAL A 434 -5.16 19.27 -10.33
N LEU A 435 -5.25 20.09 -9.28
CA LEU A 435 -6.15 19.95 -8.14
C LEU A 435 -7.12 21.14 -8.15
N GLY A 436 -8.42 20.88 -8.13
CA GLY A 436 -9.41 21.95 -8.05
C GLY A 436 -9.55 22.54 -6.65
N THR A 437 -10.37 23.58 -6.53
CA THR A 437 -10.61 24.28 -5.27
C THR A 437 -12.10 24.36 -4.98
N VAL A 438 -12.46 24.28 -3.70
CA VAL A 438 -13.82 24.46 -3.21
C VAL A 438 -13.88 25.65 -2.25
N PRO A 439 -15.00 26.39 -2.21
CA PRO A 439 -15.19 27.50 -1.26
C PRO A 439 -15.16 27.04 0.20
N ALA A 440 -14.78 27.94 1.12
CA ALA A 440 -14.72 27.65 2.56
C ALA A 440 -16.09 27.53 3.24
N ASP A 441 -17.16 28.03 2.62
CA ASP A 441 -18.55 27.99 3.11
C ASP A 441 -19.29 26.69 2.73
N VAL A 442 -18.64 25.80 1.98
CA VAL A 442 -19.16 24.46 1.71
C VAL A 442 -19.46 23.73 3.04
N PRO A 443 -20.57 22.97 3.14
CA PRO A 443 -20.85 22.13 4.29
C PRO A 443 -19.71 21.15 4.55
N GLN A 444 -19.00 21.36 5.65
CA GLN A 444 -17.85 20.57 6.08
C GLN A 444 -18.05 20.02 7.49
N VAL A 445 -17.54 18.82 7.73
CA VAL A 445 -17.45 18.26 9.08
C VAL A 445 -16.43 19.07 9.92
N PRO A 446 -16.62 19.22 11.25
CA PRO A 446 -15.69 19.99 12.09
C PRO A 446 -14.22 19.57 11.96
N LEU A 447 -13.96 18.27 11.82
CA LEU A 447 -12.61 17.72 11.65
C LEU A 447 -11.92 18.24 10.37
N GLN A 448 -12.66 18.40 9.27
CA GLN A 448 -12.12 18.94 8.02
C GLN A 448 -11.66 20.39 8.21
N ARG A 449 -12.46 21.21 8.91
CA ARG A 449 -12.09 22.60 9.22
C ARG A 449 -10.82 22.69 10.06
N ASP A 450 -10.67 21.80 11.05
CA ASP A 450 -9.44 21.74 11.87
C ASP A 450 -8.23 21.34 11.01
N ILE A 451 -8.36 20.35 10.12
CA ILE A 451 -7.30 19.96 9.17
C ILE A 451 -6.88 21.14 8.28
N GLU A 452 -7.83 21.86 7.68
CA GLU A 452 -7.53 23.02 6.83
C GLU A 452 -6.84 24.17 7.60
N GLN A 453 -7.22 24.38 8.87
CA GLN A 453 -6.54 25.34 9.74
C GLN A 453 -5.10 24.91 10.04
N GLN A 454 -4.87 23.63 10.35
CA GLN A 454 -3.53 23.07 10.55
C GLN A 454 -2.67 23.18 9.28
N GLN A 455 -3.23 22.85 8.12
CA GLN A 455 -2.58 23.02 6.81
C GLN A 455 -2.08 24.45 6.58
N LYS A 456 -2.94 25.44 6.82
CA LYS A 456 -2.60 26.86 6.69
C LYS A 456 -1.51 27.27 7.69
N SER A 457 -1.64 26.89 8.96
CA SER A 457 -0.69 27.25 10.02
C SER A 457 0.71 26.64 9.81
N LEU A 458 0.77 25.37 9.39
CA LEU A 458 2.00 24.61 9.15
C LEU A 458 2.61 24.87 7.76
N ARG A 459 1.92 25.66 6.93
CA ARG A 459 2.26 25.95 5.52
C ARG A 459 2.41 24.69 4.68
N MET A 460 1.52 23.72 4.92
CA MET A 460 1.45 22.47 4.18
C MET A 460 0.28 22.56 3.20
N LYS A 461 0.57 22.71 1.91
CA LYS A 461 -0.45 22.80 0.88
C LYS A 461 -0.80 21.40 0.36
N PRO A 462 -2.09 21.07 0.22
CA PRO A 462 -2.49 19.86 -0.50
C PRO A 462 -2.11 20.03 -1.98
N GLU A 463 -1.35 19.07 -2.50
CA GLU A 463 -0.86 19.04 -3.88
C GLU A 463 -1.14 17.62 -4.42
N ALA A 464 -1.70 17.53 -5.64
CA ALA A 464 -1.93 16.24 -6.29
C ALA A 464 -0.62 15.58 -6.77
N ALA A 465 0.42 16.39 -6.99
CA ALA A 465 1.75 15.92 -7.33
C ALA A 465 2.44 15.31 -6.09
N SER A 466 3.14 14.19 -6.30
CA SER A 466 3.87 13.51 -5.24
C SER A 466 5.15 14.29 -4.90
N LYS A 467 5.36 14.61 -3.63
CA LYS A 467 6.49 15.45 -3.17
C LYS A 467 7.17 14.88 -1.93
N LEU A 468 8.50 14.85 -1.95
CA LEU A 468 9.29 14.50 -0.78
C LEU A 468 9.42 15.70 0.16
N LEU A 469 8.92 15.54 1.39
CA LEU A 469 9.03 16.48 2.49
C LEU A 469 10.07 15.97 3.49
N ALA A 470 11.24 16.62 3.53
CA ALA A 470 12.27 16.37 4.53
C ALA A 470 12.09 17.31 5.72
N LEU A 471 11.99 16.75 6.93
CA LEU A 471 11.76 17.46 8.19
C LEU A 471 13.02 17.37 9.07
N ASP A 472 13.41 18.49 9.69
CA ASP A 472 14.41 18.52 10.77
C ASP A 472 13.70 18.74 12.11
N LEU A 473 13.58 17.68 12.91
CA LEU A 473 12.78 17.64 14.14
C LEU A 473 13.27 18.60 15.24
N ARG A 474 14.45 19.21 15.09
CA ARG A 474 14.95 20.24 16.01
C ARG A 474 14.30 21.60 15.78
N LYS A 475 13.66 21.80 14.62
CA LYS A 475 12.91 23.02 14.31
C LYS A 475 11.46 22.83 14.74
N GLU A 476 10.93 23.75 15.54
CA GLU A 476 9.56 23.67 16.08
C GLU A 476 8.49 23.49 14.99
N THR A 477 8.65 24.16 13.85
CA THR A 477 7.70 24.03 12.73
C THR A 477 7.74 22.63 12.10
N ASP A 478 8.93 22.06 11.91
CA ASP A 478 9.08 20.72 11.32
C ASP A 478 8.66 19.62 12.29
N LEU A 479 8.89 19.83 13.60
CA LEU A 479 8.34 18.97 14.66
C LEU A 479 6.81 19.00 14.67
N ALA A 480 6.19 20.19 14.55
CA ALA A 480 4.75 20.32 14.47
C ALA A 480 4.17 19.64 13.21
N ARG A 481 4.87 19.71 12.07
CA ARG A 481 4.51 18.97 10.84
C ARG A 481 4.57 17.46 11.05
N SER A 482 5.62 16.96 11.69
CA SER A 482 5.74 15.54 12.05
C SER A 482 4.58 15.08 12.93
N HIS A 483 4.28 15.80 14.01
CA HIS A 483 3.15 15.49 14.90
C HIS A 483 1.82 15.44 14.14
N PHE A 484 1.58 16.41 13.27
CA PHE A 484 0.36 16.47 12.48
C PHE A 484 0.23 15.28 11.51
N LEU A 485 1.30 14.90 10.81
CA LEU A 485 1.31 13.74 9.92
C LEU A 485 1.10 12.42 10.66
N HIS A 486 1.70 12.26 11.85
CA HIS A 486 1.47 11.09 12.70
C HIS A 486 0.02 11.00 13.19
N ARG A 487 -0.61 12.12 13.55
CA ARG A 487 -2.04 12.14 13.91
C ARG A 487 -2.94 11.76 12.74
N LEU A 488 -2.65 12.25 11.53
CA LEU A 488 -3.40 11.86 10.34
C LEU A 488 -3.25 10.36 10.04
N ARG A 489 -2.05 9.80 10.20
CA ARG A 489 -1.80 8.36 10.06
C ARG A 489 -2.62 7.54 11.05
N LEU A 490 -2.69 7.95 12.32
CA LEU A 490 -3.52 7.29 13.34
C LEU A 490 -5.01 7.27 12.96
N LEU A 491 -5.46 8.28 12.23
CA LEU A 491 -6.83 8.38 11.71
C LEU A 491 -7.07 7.58 10.42
N GLY A 492 -6.03 6.96 9.85
CA GLY A 492 -6.11 6.32 8.52
C GLY A 492 -6.16 7.31 7.36
N ILE A 493 -5.81 8.59 7.59
CA ILE A 493 -5.75 9.63 6.57
C ILE A 493 -4.33 9.64 5.99
N GLY A 494 -4.14 8.91 4.89
CA GLY A 494 -2.85 8.67 4.25
C GLY A 494 -2.26 9.83 3.44
N TRP A 495 -2.33 11.08 3.92
CA TRP A 495 -1.78 12.23 3.18
C TRP A 495 -0.24 12.17 3.02
N GLY A 496 0.45 11.45 3.92
CA GLY A 496 1.89 11.23 3.83
C GLY A 496 2.31 9.84 4.27
N THR A 497 3.13 9.18 3.44
CA THR A 497 3.80 7.92 3.78
C THR A 497 5.27 8.16 4.14
N ARG A 498 5.83 7.37 5.05
CA ARG A 498 7.26 7.53 5.40
C ARG A 498 8.11 6.86 4.32
N ALA A 499 9.07 7.60 3.77
CA ALA A 499 9.96 7.07 2.73
C ALA A 499 10.96 6.05 3.32
N ALA A 500 11.10 4.89 2.68
CA ALA A 500 11.94 3.77 3.15
C ALA A 500 13.46 4.06 3.13
N ASP A 501 13.91 5.01 2.31
CA ASP A 501 15.33 5.46 2.24
C ASP A 501 15.85 6.13 3.54
N ALA A 502 15.01 6.21 4.58
CA ALA A 502 15.39 6.64 5.91
C ALA A 502 16.53 5.82 6.55
N GLN A 503 16.76 4.56 6.13
CA GLN A 503 17.85 3.75 6.70
C GLN A 503 19.27 4.22 6.32
N ARG A 504 19.44 5.04 5.27
CA ARG A 504 20.76 5.60 4.89
C ARG A 504 21.10 6.94 5.56
N ASN A 505 20.12 7.63 6.16
CA ASN A 505 20.36 8.84 6.94
C ASN A 505 20.42 8.51 8.44
N ARG A 506 21.62 8.20 8.94
CA ARG A 506 21.95 7.85 10.33
C ARG A 506 21.63 8.91 11.41
N GLY A 507 20.81 9.92 11.11
CA GLY A 507 20.44 11.00 12.02
C GLY A 507 19.04 10.84 12.60
N THR A 508 18.93 10.72 13.92
CA THR A 508 17.68 10.58 14.71
C THR A 508 16.75 11.80 14.65
N PHE A 509 17.19 12.89 14.03
CA PHE A 509 16.49 14.17 13.94
C PHE A 509 15.87 14.44 12.55
N ARG A 510 16.01 13.51 11.58
CA ARG A 510 15.48 13.69 10.22
C ARG A 510 14.35 12.72 9.93
N GLU A 511 13.26 13.24 9.38
CA GLU A 511 12.19 12.44 8.80
C GLU A 511 12.00 12.80 7.33
N SER A 512 11.68 11.80 6.51
CA SER A 512 11.34 11.99 5.10
C SER A 512 9.95 11.41 4.84
N TRP A 513 9.06 12.24 4.30
CA TRP A 513 7.67 11.90 4.02
C TRP A 513 7.38 12.09 2.55
N GLN A 514 6.83 11.08 1.89
CA GLN A 514 6.26 11.22 0.55
C GLN A 514 4.82 11.72 0.71
N MET A 515 4.55 12.93 0.23
CA MET A 515 3.28 13.63 0.37
C MET A 515 2.52 13.63 -0.95
N GLN A 516 1.25 13.26 -0.92
CA GLN A 516 0.36 13.35 -2.09
C GLN A 516 -1.09 13.47 -1.62
N TRP A 517 -1.80 14.49 -2.11
CA TRP A 517 -3.22 14.66 -1.81
C TRP A 517 -4.07 13.88 -2.81
N GLU A 518 -4.91 12.98 -2.29
CA GLU A 518 -5.86 12.19 -3.06
C GLU A 518 -7.30 12.53 -2.61
N PRO A 519 -8.28 12.58 -3.52
CA PRO A 519 -9.67 12.88 -3.18
C PRO A 519 -10.31 11.92 -2.17
N GLU A 520 -9.87 10.67 -2.14
CA GLU A 520 -10.30 9.64 -1.17
C GLU A 520 -10.03 10.08 0.27
N LEU A 521 -9.03 10.95 0.49
CA LEU A 521 -8.76 11.55 1.80
C LEU A 521 -9.96 12.36 2.31
N ALA A 522 -10.78 12.96 1.44
CA ALA A 522 -12.00 13.67 1.86
C ALA A 522 -13.00 12.72 2.53
N VAL A 523 -13.17 11.50 2.00
CA VAL A 523 -14.02 10.48 2.61
C VAL A 523 -13.41 9.98 3.92
N ARG A 524 -12.09 9.72 3.95
CA ARG A 524 -11.38 9.34 5.19
C ARG A 524 -11.51 10.38 6.29
N ILE A 525 -11.54 11.66 5.95
CA ILE A 525 -11.78 12.76 6.90
C ILE A 525 -13.21 12.69 7.47
N ILE A 526 -14.22 12.43 6.63
CA ILE A 526 -15.61 12.28 7.09
C ILE A 526 -15.77 11.05 7.97
N GLU A 527 -15.18 9.91 7.59
CA GLU A 527 -15.15 8.69 8.43
C GLU A 527 -14.49 8.95 9.79
N ALA A 528 -13.34 9.63 9.79
CA ALA A 528 -12.60 9.95 11.00
C ALA A 528 -13.34 10.95 11.91
N SER A 529 -14.29 11.72 11.37
CA SER A 529 -15.01 12.76 12.13
C SER A 529 -15.87 12.19 13.27
N VAL A 530 -16.23 10.91 13.21
CA VAL A 530 -16.93 10.18 14.28
C VAL A 530 -16.08 10.13 15.57
N HIS A 531 -14.75 10.18 15.45
CA HIS A 531 -13.84 10.09 16.59
C HIS A 531 -13.58 11.43 17.29
N GLY A 532 -13.90 12.58 16.66
CA GLY A 532 -13.72 13.88 17.30
C GLY A 532 -13.77 15.06 16.33
N ALA A 533 -13.92 16.26 16.89
CA ALA A 533 -14.02 17.50 16.12
C ALA A 533 -12.65 18.09 15.71
N THR A 534 -11.56 17.68 16.36
CA THR A 534 -10.19 18.11 16.06
C THR A 534 -9.30 16.90 15.83
N VAL A 535 -8.21 17.07 15.06
CA VAL A 535 -7.27 16.00 14.70
C VAL A 535 -6.65 15.34 15.93
N ALA A 536 -6.32 16.13 16.96
CA ALA A 536 -5.77 15.60 18.21
C ALA A 536 -6.80 14.78 19.01
N GLN A 537 -8.05 15.27 19.12
CA GLN A 537 -9.13 14.53 19.81
C GLN A 537 -9.48 13.25 19.06
N ALA A 538 -9.64 13.33 17.74
CA ALA A 538 -9.98 12.20 16.90
C ALA A 538 -8.89 11.12 16.95
N ALA A 539 -7.60 11.50 16.83
CA ALA A 539 -6.49 10.56 16.93
C ALA A 539 -6.42 9.90 18.31
N THR A 540 -6.66 10.66 19.38
CA THR A 540 -6.72 10.14 20.76
C THR A 540 -7.85 9.12 20.93
N ALA A 541 -9.05 9.46 20.47
CA ALA A 541 -10.21 8.58 20.58
C ALA A 541 -10.05 7.32 19.73
N ARG A 542 -9.49 7.45 18.51
CA ARG A 542 -9.23 6.33 17.61
C ARG A 542 -8.21 5.35 18.21
N LEU A 543 -7.08 5.84 18.69
CA LEU A 543 -6.03 5.01 19.28
C LEU A 543 -6.48 4.39 20.61
N ARG A 544 -7.32 5.08 21.39
CA ARG A 544 -7.94 4.47 22.58
C ARG A 544 -8.93 3.37 22.21
N ALA A 545 -9.74 3.56 21.17
CA ALA A 545 -10.73 2.59 20.71
C ALA A 545 -10.12 1.33 20.10
N SER A 546 -8.87 1.38 19.62
CA SER A 546 -8.15 0.18 19.17
C SER A 546 -7.61 -0.69 20.31
N LEU A 547 -7.64 -0.20 21.55
CA LEU A 547 -7.15 -0.92 22.72
C LEU A 547 -8.33 -1.50 23.52
N SER A 548 -8.23 -2.77 23.88
CA SER A 548 -9.19 -3.51 24.68
C SER A 548 -8.59 -3.95 26.02
N PRO A 549 -9.42 -4.43 26.97
CA PRO A 549 -8.93 -5.06 28.20
C PRO A 549 -7.96 -6.22 27.95
N ASP A 550 -8.10 -6.92 26.82
CA ASP A 550 -7.30 -8.10 26.47
C ASP A 550 -6.10 -7.81 25.56
N THR A 551 -5.87 -6.53 25.21
CA THR A 551 -4.73 -6.14 24.36
C THR A 551 -3.39 -6.56 24.98
N PRO A 552 -2.51 -7.23 24.23
CA PRO A 552 -1.21 -7.71 24.73
C PRO A 552 -0.24 -6.54 24.98
N LEU A 553 0.74 -6.76 25.87
CA LEU A 553 1.69 -5.71 26.28
C LEU A 553 2.47 -5.07 25.12
N PRO A 554 2.94 -5.81 24.10
CA PRO A 554 3.68 -5.23 22.98
C PRO A 554 2.84 -4.23 22.16
N GLU A 555 1.55 -4.49 22.00
CA GLU A 555 0.63 -3.57 21.30
C GLU A 555 0.40 -2.29 22.09
N ILE A 556 0.32 -2.37 23.43
CA ILE A 556 0.26 -1.17 24.30
C ILE A 556 1.55 -0.37 24.19
N ALA A 557 2.71 -1.02 24.17
CA ALA A 557 3.99 -0.34 23.98
C ALA A 557 4.11 0.34 22.61
N GLN A 558 3.60 -0.29 21.54
CA GLN A 558 3.52 0.35 20.23
C GLN A 558 2.55 1.54 20.23
N ALA A 559 1.41 1.43 20.90
CA ALA A 559 0.48 2.54 21.06
C ALA A 559 1.08 3.73 21.84
N ILE A 560 1.97 3.47 22.81
CA ILE A 560 2.74 4.52 23.50
C ILE A 560 3.67 5.23 22.51
N ASP A 561 4.41 4.48 21.70
CA ASP A 561 5.28 5.04 20.65
C ASP A 561 4.48 5.89 19.66
N ASP A 562 3.37 5.37 19.14
CA ASP A 562 2.50 6.10 18.22
C ASP A 562 1.90 7.38 18.84
N ALA A 563 1.44 7.31 20.09
CA ALA A 563 0.90 8.46 20.82
C ALA A 563 1.96 9.54 21.06
N LEU A 564 3.22 9.15 21.26
CA LEU A 564 4.35 10.07 21.38
C LEU A 564 4.73 10.70 20.06
N LEU A 565 4.81 9.91 18.98
CA LEU A 565 5.03 10.42 17.63
C LEU A 565 3.94 11.41 17.20
N ALA A 566 2.70 11.19 17.67
CA ALA A 566 1.55 12.06 17.45
C ALA A 566 1.41 13.20 18.49
N ASN A 567 2.31 13.32 19.47
CA ASN A 567 2.23 14.30 20.58
C ASN A 567 0.85 14.33 21.27
N LEU A 568 0.50 13.24 21.94
CA LEU A 568 -0.75 13.04 22.70
C LEU A 568 -0.45 12.77 24.19
N PRO A 569 0.01 13.77 24.97
CA PRO A 569 0.64 13.55 26.28
C PRO A 569 -0.29 12.89 27.31
N GLN A 570 -1.57 13.29 27.39
CA GLN A 570 -2.51 12.69 28.34
C GLN A 570 -2.82 11.22 28.01
N LEU A 571 -2.77 10.86 26.73
CA LEU A 571 -2.93 9.46 26.33
C LEU A 571 -1.70 8.65 26.73
N VAL A 572 -0.49 9.18 26.49
CA VAL A 572 0.78 8.55 26.89
C VAL A 572 0.81 8.24 28.37
N GLU A 573 0.48 9.20 29.23
CA GLU A 573 0.42 9.00 30.70
C GLU A 573 -0.53 7.84 31.07
N SER A 574 -1.72 7.81 30.47
CA SER A 574 -2.70 6.75 30.72
C SER A 574 -2.21 5.37 30.24
N LEU A 575 -1.55 5.31 29.08
CA LEU A 575 -1.05 4.06 28.51
C LEU A 575 0.15 3.52 29.30
N ILE A 576 1.05 4.39 29.76
CA ILE A 576 2.18 4.00 30.63
C ILE A 576 1.65 3.39 31.94
N ALA A 577 0.63 3.99 32.55
CA ALA A 577 0.02 3.45 33.76
C ALA A 577 -0.62 2.07 33.50
N THR A 578 -1.40 1.92 32.41
CA THR A 578 -1.99 0.63 32.03
C THR A 578 -0.93 -0.43 31.74
N LEU A 579 0.15 -0.07 31.05
CA LEU A 579 1.25 -0.98 30.76
C LEU A 579 1.93 -1.43 32.05
N ALA A 580 2.24 -0.50 32.97
CA ALA A 580 2.90 -0.81 34.24
C ALA A 580 2.05 -1.74 35.11
N GLU A 581 0.73 -1.52 35.18
CA GLU A 581 -0.22 -2.35 35.91
C GLU A 581 -0.27 -3.78 35.34
N ARG A 582 -0.48 -3.93 34.02
CA ARG A 582 -0.56 -5.26 33.38
C ARG A 582 0.78 -6.00 33.38
N ALA A 583 1.87 -5.28 33.22
CA ALA A 583 3.22 -5.84 33.29
C ALA A 583 3.58 -6.35 34.70
N ALA A 584 2.92 -5.83 35.75
CA ALA A 584 3.15 -6.29 37.12
C ALA A 584 2.56 -7.66 37.40
N THR A 585 1.53 -8.08 36.66
CA THR A 585 0.81 -9.33 36.87
C THR A 585 1.05 -10.38 35.78
N THR A 586 1.68 -10.03 34.66
CA THR A 586 1.96 -10.98 33.59
C THR A 586 3.06 -11.98 33.98
N GLY A 587 2.86 -13.25 33.63
CA GLY A 587 3.90 -14.29 33.66
C GLY A 587 4.50 -14.59 32.27
N ASP A 588 3.99 -13.96 31.21
CA ASP A 588 4.42 -14.22 29.83
C ASP A 588 5.71 -13.45 29.49
N VAL A 589 6.84 -14.17 29.58
CA VAL A 589 8.16 -13.61 29.28
C VAL A 589 8.28 -13.18 27.82
N ALA A 590 7.65 -13.87 26.88
CA ALA A 590 7.73 -13.51 25.47
C ALA A 590 7.09 -12.13 25.22
N GLN A 591 5.95 -11.84 25.86
CA GLN A 591 5.33 -10.51 25.82
C GLN A 591 6.21 -9.45 26.48
N LEU A 592 6.81 -9.74 27.64
CA LEU A 592 7.72 -8.82 28.31
C LEU A 592 8.90 -8.43 27.41
N LEU A 593 9.52 -9.41 26.75
CA LEU A 593 10.64 -9.19 25.82
C LEU A 593 10.23 -8.35 24.61
N GLN A 594 9.08 -8.65 24.00
CA GLN A 594 8.55 -7.91 22.85
C GLN A 594 8.12 -6.48 23.18
N THR A 595 7.83 -6.18 24.45
CA THR A 595 7.47 -4.84 24.93
C THR A 595 8.68 -3.92 24.97
N LEU A 596 9.90 -4.44 25.15
CA LEU A 596 11.11 -3.62 25.36
C LEU A 596 11.53 -2.78 24.13
N PRO A 597 11.57 -3.29 22.89
CA PRO A 597 12.06 -2.53 21.74
C PRO A 597 11.28 -1.25 21.43
N PRO A 598 9.92 -1.25 21.38
CA PRO A 598 9.16 -0.01 21.17
C PRO A 598 9.45 1.04 22.26
N LEU A 599 9.54 0.63 23.53
CA LEU A 599 9.83 1.56 24.63
C LEU A 599 11.26 2.10 24.62
N ALA A 600 12.24 1.28 24.24
CA ALA A 600 13.63 1.70 24.13
C ALA A 600 13.84 2.69 22.98
N ASN A 601 13.12 2.53 21.86
CA ASN A 601 13.08 3.53 20.80
C ASN A 601 12.58 4.86 21.36
N VAL A 602 11.43 4.86 22.03
CA VAL A 602 10.89 6.06 22.69
C VAL A 602 11.91 6.71 23.62
N TYR A 603 12.53 5.93 24.50
CA TYR A 603 13.51 6.41 25.47
C TYR A 603 14.70 7.09 24.79
N ARG A 604 15.23 6.49 23.71
CA ARG A 604 16.34 7.06 22.92
C ARG A 604 15.98 8.39 22.25
N TYR A 605 14.73 8.57 21.83
CA TYR A 605 14.28 9.74 21.07
C TYR A 605 13.62 10.85 21.93
N GLY A 606 13.43 10.60 23.23
CA GLY A 606 12.69 11.50 24.15
C GLY A 606 13.25 12.91 24.28
N SER A 607 14.57 13.10 24.12
CA SER A 607 15.19 14.44 24.22
C SER A 607 14.91 15.37 23.04
N VAL A 608 14.62 14.82 21.86
CA VAL A 608 14.26 15.61 20.66
C VAL A 608 12.79 16.02 20.67
N ARG A 609 11.94 15.25 21.37
CA ARG A 609 10.47 15.41 21.38
C ARG A 609 9.89 16.01 22.68
N GLN A 610 10.76 16.44 23.61
CA GLN A 610 10.38 17.10 24.87
C GLN A 610 9.48 16.24 25.80
N THR A 611 9.70 14.93 25.83
CA THR A 611 8.94 14.01 26.70
C THR A 611 9.68 13.78 28.02
N ASP A 612 8.96 13.77 29.14
CA ASP A 612 9.52 13.32 30.43
C ASP A 612 9.72 11.79 30.41
N THR A 613 10.96 11.36 30.18
CA THR A 613 11.33 9.94 30.05
C THR A 613 11.52 9.24 31.39
N ALA A 614 11.41 9.94 32.53
CA ALA A 614 11.72 9.36 33.84
C ALA A 614 10.77 8.21 34.21
N LEU A 615 9.45 8.39 34.03
CA LEU A 615 8.47 7.35 34.30
C LEU A 615 8.66 6.14 33.38
N LEU A 616 8.94 6.38 32.10
CA LEU A 616 9.16 5.30 31.14
C LEU A 616 10.42 4.48 31.49
N ALA A 617 11.48 5.15 31.94
CA ALA A 617 12.72 4.53 32.38
C ALA A 617 12.47 3.52 33.51
N THR A 618 11.61 3.88 34.48
CA THR A 618 11.25 2.99 35.59
C THR A 618 10.44 1.76 35.14
N VAL A 619 9.55 1.93 34.17
CA VAL A 619 8.77 0.83 33.60
C VAL A 619 9.66 -0.13 32.82
N ILE A 620 10.58 0.38 32.00
CA ILE A 620 11.57 -0.43 31.27
C ILE A 620 12.41 -1.26 32.25
N ASP A 621 12.98 -0.65 33.29
CA ASP A 621 13.82 -1.36 34.26
C ASP A 621 13.04 -2.49 34.96
N SER A 622 11.80 -2.20 35.34
CA SER A 622 10.92 -3.20 35.96
C SER A 622 10.58 -4.35 35.02
N LEU A 623 10.37 -4.07 33.72
CA LEU A 623 10.12 -5.10 32.70
C LEU A 623 11.34 -5.98 32.49
N VAL A 624 12.54 -5.37 32.38
CA VAL A 624 13.81 -6.09 32.20
C VAL A 624 14.06 -7.03 33.38
N LEU A 625 13.87 -6.57 34.61
CA LEU A 625 14.05 -7.40 35.80
C LEU A 625 13.13 -8.63 35.78
N ARG A 626 11.84 -8.46 35.47
CA ARG A 626 10.88 -9.58 35.39
C ARG A 626 11.21 -10.53 34.23
N ALA A 627 11.51 -9.97 33.06
CA ALA A 627 11.91 -10.75 31.90
C ALA A 627 13.15 -11.58 32.21
N ALA A 628 14.18 -10.98 32.83
CA ALA A 628 15.41 -11.67 33.22
C ALA A 628 15.17 -12.82 34.20
N ILE A 629 14.29 -12.64 35.20
CA ILE A 629 13.95 -13.69 36.16
C ILE A 629 13.24 -14.87 35.47
N GLY A 630 12.29 -14.59 34.58
CA GLY A 630 11.52 -15.63 33.90
C GLY A 630 12.23 -16.27 32.70
N LEU A 631 13.21 -15.59 32.10
CA LEU A 631 13.85 -16.00 30.86
C LEU A 631 14.45 -17.42 30.89
N PRO A 632 15.23 -17.84 31.91
CA PRO A 632 15.76 -19.19 31.95
C PRO A 632 14.67 -20.27 31.92
N VAL A 633 13.55 -20.04 32.61
CA VAL A 633 12.42 -20.98 32.68
C VAL A 633 11.64 -20.99 31.37
N ALA A 634 11.39 -19.82 30.77
CA ALA A 634 10.67 -19.69 29.51
C ALA A 634 11.41 -20.33 28.31
N CYS A 635 12.73 -20.47 28.42
CA CYS A 635 13.57 -21.09 27.40
C CYS A 635 13.77 -22.60 27.57
N MET A 636 13.15 -23.23 28.59
CA MET A 636 13.29 -24.67 28.83
C MET A 636 12.47 -25.49 27.85
N ALA A 637 13.03 -26.62 27.38
CA ALA A 637 12.30 -27.65 26.62
C ALA A 637 11.49 -27.13 25.41
N MET A 638 12.05 -26.17 24.67
CA MET A 638 11.44 -25.63 23.44
C MET A 638 11.78 -26.49 22.23
N ASP A 639 10.86 -26.56 21.26
CA ASP A 639 11.15 -27.06 19.92
C ASP A 639 11.98 -26.05 19.08
N GLU A 640 12.39 -26.46 17.88
CA GLU A 640 13.24 -25.64 17.00
C GLU A 640 12.58 -24.32 16.59
N GLU A 641 11.29 -24.33 16.25
CA GLU A 641 10.55 -23.16 15.78
C GLU A 641 10.33 -22.14 16.92
N ALA A 642 9.92 -22.61 18.09
CA ALA A 642 9.72 -21.79 19.27
C ALA A 642 11.06 -21.20 19.77
N ALA A 643 12.15 -21.97 19.71
CA ALA A 643 13.49 -21.47 20.04
C ALA A 643 13.96 -20.39 19.06
N ALA A 644 13.69 -20.53 17.76
CA ALA A 644 14.01 -19.51 16.76
C ALA A 644 13.20 -18.22 16.98
N ALA A 645 11.90 -18.34 17.25
CA ALA A 645 11.06 -17.20 17.60
C ALA A 645 11.53 -16.50 18.89
N MET A 646 11.95 -17.26 19.90
CA MET A 646 12.49 -16.71 21.14
C MET A 646 13.85 -16.04 20.94
N LYS A 647 14.75 -16.59 20.12
CA LYS A 647 16.03 -15.99 19.72
C LYS A 647 15.81 -14.56 19.23
N GLY A 648 14.86 -14.36 18.31
CA GLY A 648 14.49 -13.03 17.80
C GLY A 648 14.05 -12.05 18.89
N LYS A 649 13.22 -12.51 19.83
CA LYS A 649 12.72 -11.69 20.96
C LYS A 649 13.85 -11.29 21.92
N VAL A 650 14.74 -12.22 22.26
CA VAL A 650 15.89 -11.98 23.16
C VAL A 650 16.89 -11.02 22.53
N LEU A 651 17.21 -11.18 21.24
CA LEU A 651 18.11 -10.27 20.53
C LEU A 651 17.56 -8.83 20.48
N ALA A 652 16.27 -8.68 20.15
CA ALA A 652 15.63 -7.37 20.11
C ALA A 652 15.60 -6.71 21.50
N ALA A 653 15.31 -7.48 22.56
CA ALA A 653 15.34 -7.00 23.94
C ALA A 653 16.76 -6.61 24.40
N HIS A 654 17.78 -7.38 24.02
CA HIS A 654 19.17 -7.08 24.35
C HIS A 654 19.64 -5.77 23.68
N GLU A 655 19.32 -5.56 22.40
CA GLU A 655 19.63 -4.31 21.72
C GLU A 655 18.87 -3.12 22.34
N ALA A 656 17.60 -3.31 22.69
CA ALA A 656 16.80 -2.31 23.40
C ALA A 656 17.45 -1.88 24.73
N LEU A 657 18.01 -2.83 25.49
CA LEU A 657 18.68 -2.55 26.75
C LEU A 657 19.98 -1.73 26.56
N ARG A 658 20.74 -1.99 25.49
CA ARG A 658 21.95 -1.21 25.15
C ARG A 658 21.63 0.28 24.93
N LEU A 659 20.43 0.59 24.46
CA LEU A 659 19.98 1.97 24.26
C LEU A 659 19.64 2.71 25.57
N ARG A 660 19.40 1.98 26.67
CA ARG A 660 19.02 2.55 27.98
C ARG A 660 20.19 3.23 28.70
N GLY A 661 21.44 2.84 28.39
CA GLY A 661 22.66 3.42 28.99
C GLY A 661 22.99 2.91 30.39
N THR A 662 23.99 3.52 31.04
CA THR A 662 24.61 3.06 32.31
C THR A 662 23.75 3.23 33.56
N ASP A 663 22.63 3.96 33.47
CA ASP A 663 21.82 4.33 34.64
C ASP A 663 20.91 3.19 35.15
N ALA A 664 20.90 2.03 34.47
CA ALA A 664 20.07 0.86 34.79
C ALA A 664 20.89 -0.35 35.26
N GLN A 665 21.96 -0.13 36.03
CA GLN A 665 22.94 -1.17 36.39
C GLN A 665 22.31 -2.45 36.95
N ALA A 666 21.34 -2.34 37.87
CA ALA A 666 20.68 -3.50 38.47
C ALA A 666 19.88 -4.34 37.45
N ALA A 667 19.19 -3.70 36.50
CA ALA A 667 18.44 -4.39 35.45
C ALA A 667 19.39 -5.05 34.45
N VAL A 668 20.48 -4.37 34.10
CA VAL A 668 21.54 -4.90 33.23
C VAL A 668 22.21 -6.12 33.85
N ASP A 669 22.54 -6.08 35.14
CA ASP A 669 23.18 -7.20 35.83
C ASP A 669 22.26 -8.41 35.94
N ALA A 670 20.96 -8.21 36.20
CA ALA A 670 19.97 -9.27 36.16
C ALA A 670 19.85 -9.90 34.77
N TRP A 671 19.81 -9.09 33.71
CA TRP A 671 19.78 -9.56 32.32
C TRP A 671 21.01 -10.40 31.98
N ARG A 672 22.21 -9.92 32.33
CA ARG A 672 23.48 -10.64 32.15
C ARG A 672 23.49 -11.96 32.91
N ALA A 673 22.99 -11.99 34.14
CA ALA A 673 22.87 -13.21 34.92
C ALA A 673 21.94 -14.23 34.25
N ALA A 674 20.81 -13.78 33.70
CA ALA A 674 19.89 -14.63 32.95
C ALA A 674 20.53 -15.20 31.68
N LEU A 675 21.25 -14.37 30.90
CA LEU A 675 22.02 -14.83 29.73
C LEU A 675 23.10 -15.84 30.13
N ARG A 676 23.83 -15.61 31.23
CA ARG A 676 24.84 -16.57 31.72
C ARG A 676 24.20 -17.89 32.14
N SER A 677 23.02 -17.84 32.77
CA SER A 677 22.24 -19.05 33.09
C SER A 677 21.83 -19.83 31.84
N LEU A 678 21.41 -19.14 30.77
CA LEU A 678 21.10 -19.79 29.50
C LEU A 678 22.33 -20.39 28.84
N ALA A 679 23.43 -19.63 28.72
CA ALA A 679 24.65 -20.08 28.05
C ALA A 679 25.31 -21.28 28.74
N MET A 680 25.28 -21.31 30.08
CA MET A 680 25.97 -22.32 30.88
C MET A 680 25.08 -23.53 31.21
N GLY A 681 23.77 -23.37 31.21
CA GLY A 681 22.82 -24.44 31.53
C GLY A 681 22.61 -25.47 30.42
N ASP A 682 21.93 -26.57 30.76
CA ASP A 682 21.61 -27.67 29.83
C ASP A 682 20.12 -27.78 29.49
N ALA A 683 19.26 -26.99 30.15
CA ALA A 683 17.82 -27.08 29.99
C ALA A 683 17.25 -26.32 28.77
N ALA A 684 18.00 -25.36 28.24
CA ALA A 684 17.58 -24.52 27.10
C ALA A 684 18.00 -25.12 25.76
N ALA A 685 17.21 -24.87 24.71
CA ALA A 685 17.52 -25.30 23.36
C ALA A 685 18.92 -24.83 22.91
N ALA A 686 19.65 -25.68 22.20
CA ALA A 686 21.03 -25.46 21.78
C ALA A 686 21.23 -24.10 21.09
N LEU A 687 20.29 -23.69 20.24
CA LEU A 687 20.23 -22.39 19.57
C LEU A 687 20.32 -21.19 20.53
N LEU A 688 19.52 -21.20 21.60
CA LEU A 688 19.46 -20.11 22.58
C LEU A 688 20.71 -20.05 23.44
N ARG A 689 21.33 -21.21 23.74
CA ARG A 689 22.59 -21.29 24.47
C ARG A 689 23.75 -20.70 23.67
N GLY A 690 23.82 -21.03 22.38
CA GLY A 690 24.82 -20.47 21.46
C GLY A 690 24.69 -18.95 21.34
N MET A 691 23.46 -18.45 21.16
CA MET A 691 23.16 -17.02 21.13
C MET A 691 23.58 -16.32 22.43
N ALA A 692 23.20 -16.86 23.59
CA ALA A 692 23.54 -16.26 24.88
C ALA A 692 25.05 -16.21 25.11
N CYS A 693 25.79 -17.27 24.73
CA CYS A 693 27.24 -17.29 24.76
C CYS A 693 27.85 -16.16 23.91
N ARG A 694 27.29 -15.94 22.70
CA ARG A 694 27.74 -14.86 21.82
C ARG A 694 27.51 -13.48 22.40
N LEU A 695 26.32 -13.22 22.95
CA LEU A 695 26.01 -11.91 23.55
C LEU A 695 26.93 -11.59 24.73
N LEU A 696 27.28 -12.58 25.55
CA LEU A 696 28.21 -12.40 26.67
C LEU A 696 29.65 -12.14 26.20
N LEU A 697 30.08 -12.78 25.10
CA LEU A 697 31.37 -12.51 24.47
C LEU A 697 31.43 -11.06 23.92
N ASP A 698 30.39 -10.63 23.21
CA ASP A 698 30.33 -9.28 22.64
C ASP A 698 30.35 -8.18 23.72
N GLU A 699 29.85 -8.47 24.93
CA GLU A 699 29.96 -7.60 26.12
C GLU A 699 31.26 -7.78 26.94
N HIS A 700 32.19 -8.63 26.49
CA HIS A 700 33.42 -8.97 27.21
C HIS A 700 33.20 -9.57 28.62
N LEU A 701 32.09 -10.27 28.82
CA LEU A 701 31.75 -10.97 30.07
C LEU A 701 32.18 -12.45 30.09
N LEU A 702 32.51 -12.99 28.91
CA LEU A 702 33.24 -14.25 28.75
C LEU A 702 34.53 -13.97 28.01
N ASP A 703 35.62 -14.58 28.46
CA ASP A 703 36.87 -14.57 27.71
C ASP A 703 36.89 -15.64 26.61
N SER A 704 37.86 -15.56 25.69
CA SER A 704 37.97 -16.52 24.59
C SER A 704 38.21 -17.96 25.09
N ALA A 705 38.79 -18.17 26.27
CA ALA A 705 39.02 -19.52 26.81
C ALA A 705 37.72 -20.14 27.34
N GLU A 706 36.88 -19.38 28.02
CA GLU A 706 35.53 -19.77 28.45
C GLU A 706 34.64 -20.07 27.23
N VAL A 707 34.73 -19.29 26.16
CA VAL A 707 33.99 -19.55 24.91
C VAL A 707 34.49 -20.84 24.25
N VAL A 708 35.80 -21.05 24.15
CA VAL A 708 36.37 -22.30 23.61
C VAL A 708 35.93 -23.52 24.43
N LEU A 709 35.82 -23.41 25.75
CA LEU A 709 35.26 -24.46 26.60
C LEU A 709 33.80 -24.77 26.22
N GLN A 710 32.99 -23.74 25.92
CA GLN A 710 31.63 -23.93 25.45
C GLN A 710 31.57 -24.57 24.05
N PHE A 711 32.48 -24.22 23.16
CA PHE A 711 32.61 -24.90 21.86
C PHE A 711 32.93 -26.39 22.07
N ASN A 712 33.95 -26.71 22.86
CA ASN A 712 34.34 -28.09 23.14
C ASN A 712 33.22 -28.92 23.80
N ARG A 713 32.39 -28.29 24.64
CA ARG A 713 31.24 -28.94 25.29
C ARG A 713 30.11 -29.22 24.30
N ASN A 714 29.66 -28.20 23.57
CA ASN A 714 28.46 -28.28 22.75
C ASN A 714 28.70 -28.93 21.38
N LEU A 715 29.95 -28.91 20.88
CA LEU A 715 30.34 -29.52 19.61
C LEU A 715 31.06 -30.87 19.83
N SER A 716 30.98 -31.45 21.04
CA SER A 716 31.60 -32.73 21.35
C SER A 716 31.05 -33.86 20.47
N LEU A 717 31.85 -34.92 20.25
CA LEU A 717 31.47 -36.06 19.41
C LEU A 717 30.21 -36.81 19.88
N GLY A 718 29.80 -36.63 21.14
CA GLY A 718 28.61 -37.24 21.71
C GLY A 718 27.34 -36.38 21.59
N ALA A 719 27.43 -35.15 21.07
CA ALA A 719 26.28 -34.28 20.87
C ALA A 719 25.51 -34.65 19.59
N ALA A 720 24.18 -34.49 19.61
CA ALA A 720 23.36 -34.76 18.44
C ALA A 720 23.68 -33.75 17.30
N PRO A 721 23.80 -34.18 16.03
CA PRO A 721 24.17 -33.29 14.92
C PRO A 721 23.28 -32.03 14.78
N LEU A 722 21.99 -32.16 15.07
CA LEU A 722 21.04 -31.03 15.05
C LEU A 722 21.33 -30.01 16.15
N ASP A 723 21.63 -30.46 17.38
CA ASP A 723 21.98 -29.57 18.49
C ASP A 723 23.29 -28.83 18.24
N VAL A 724 24.27 -29.53 17.65
CA VAL A 724 25.56 -28.96 17.25
C VAL A 724 25.36 -27.81 16.25
N ALA A 725 24.56 -28.05 15.20
CA ALA A 725 24.27 -27.05 14.20
C ALA A 725 23.45 -25.88 14.76
N ALA A 726 22.43 -26.16 15.58
CA ALA A 726 21.61 -25.14 16.22
C ALA A 726 22.43 -24.25 17.15
N TRP A 727 23.31 -24.82 17.99
CA TRP A 727 24.20 -24.04 18.86
C TRP A 727 25.14 -23.15 18.05
N LEU A 728 25.74 -23.69 16.98
CA LEU A 728 26.64 -22.95 16.10
C LEU A 728 25.92 -21.79 15.39
N ASP A 729 24.71 -22.03 14.85
CA ASP A 729 23.89 -20.98 14.25
C ASP A 729 23.51 -19.88 15.27
N GLY A 730 23.19 -20.29 16.50
CA GLY A 730 22.93 -19.39 17.61
C GLY A 730 24.12 -18.48 17.91
N PHE A 731 25.32 -19.06 18.00
CA PHE A 731 26.56 -18.34 18.31
C PHE A 731 27.02 -17.42 17.18
N LEU A 732 26.91 -17.87 15.93
CA LEU A 732 27.30 -17.06 14.77
C LEU A 732 26.29 -15.94 14.49
N ASN A 733 25.01 -16.18 14.76
CA ASN A 733 23.92 -15.23 14.63
C ASN A 733 23.95 -14.46 13.29
N GLN A 734 24.15 -15.19 12.19
CA GLN A 734 24.26 -14.66 10.82
C GLN A 734 25.42 -13.66 10.58
N GLN A 735 26.41 -13.58 11.47
CA GLN A 735 27.57 -12.68 11.34
C GLN A 735 28.90 -13.44 11.30
N ALA A 736 29.67 -13.24 10.23
CA ALA A 736 30.97 -13.88 10.05
C ALA A 736 32.13 -13.22 10.81
N LEU A 737 31.93 -11.97 11.28
CA LEU A 737 33.02 -11.13 11.80
C LEU A 737 33.78 -11.74 12.98
N VAL A 738 33.10 -12.47 13.88
CA VAL A 738 33.76 -13.11 15.03
C VAL A 738 34.80 -14.15 14.57
N LEU A 739 34.49 -14.92 13.52
CA LEU A 739 35.39 -15.93 12.98
C LEU A 739 36.56 -15.30 12.21
N LEU A 740 36.35 -14.12 11.63
CA LEU A 740 37.41 -13.39 10.94
C LEU A 740 38.39 -12.74 11.91
N HIS A 741 37.93 -12.25 13.07
CA HIS A 741 38.72 -11.45 14.00
C HIS A 741 39.25 -12.19 15.23
N ASP A 742 38.59 -13.25 15.70
CA ASP A 742 39.05 -14.04 16.85
C ASP A 742 39.69 -15.35 16.39
N GLU A 743 41.02 -15.43 16.50
CA GLU A 743 41.80 -16.62 16.10
C GLU A 743 41.56 -17.83 17.00
N ALA A 744 41.19 -17.64 18.27
CA ALA A 744 40.93 -18.74 19.19
C ALA A 744 39.60 -19.43 18.85
N ILE A 745 38.57 -18.64 18.53
CA ILE A 745 37.27 -19.16 18.11
C ILE A 745 37.35 -19.80 16.73
N TRP A 746 38.06 -19.17 15.78
CA TRP A 746 38.36 -19.78 14.48
C TRP A 746 39.06 -21.12 14.64
N GLY A 747 40.12 -21.16 15.46
CA GLY A 747 40.86 -22.39 15.74
C GLY A 747 40.01 -23.48 16.40
N ALA A 748 39.06 -23.13 17.25
CA ALA A 748 38.15 -24.11 17.85
C ALA A 748 37.19 -24.74 16.83
N VAL A 749 36.65 -23.93 15.91
CA VAL A 749 35.80 -24.44 14.81
C VAL A 749 36.60 -25.31 13.84
N ASP A 750 37.82 -24.88 13.48
CA ASP A 750 38.72 -25.63 12.60
C ASP A 750 39.15 -26.97 13.20
N ALA A 751 39.59 -26.97 14.47
CA ALA A 751 39.99 -28.19 15.18
C ALA A 751 38.82 -29.17 15.35
N TRP A 752 37.61 -28.66 15.60
CA TRP A 752 36.41 -29.49 15.65
C TRP A 752 36.11 -30.13 14.28
N LEU A 753 36.05 -29.33 13.21
CA LEU A 753 35.80 -29.83 11.85
C LEU A 753 36.84 -30.85 11.40
N ALA A 754 38.12 -30.61 11.70
CA ALA A 754 39.23 -31.51 11.38
C ALA A 754 39.19 -32.82 12.19
N GLY A 755 38.54 -32.81 13.36
CA GLY A 755 38.40 -33.98 14.24
C GLY A 755 37.19 -34.87 13.92
N LEU A 756 36.31 -34.49 12.99
CA LEU A 756 35.13 -35.27 12.61
C LEU A 756 35.50 -36.45 11.69
N GLY A 757 34.99 -37.63 11.98
CA GLY A 757 35.07 -38.78 11.07
C GLY A 757 34.16 -38.62 9.84
N GLU A 758 34.41 -39.38 8.77
CA GLU A 758 33.71 -39.24 7.48
C GLU A 758 32.17 -39.27 7.58
N VAL A 759 31.62 -40.21 8.36
CA VAL A 759 30.16 -40.36 8.54
C VAL A 759 29.56 -39.17 9.29
N GLN A 760 30.23 -38.69 10.35
CA GLN A 760 29.77 -37.56 11.15
C GLN A 760 29.88 -36.25 10.37
N PHE A 761 30.98 -36.07 9.63
CA PHE A 761 31.17 -34.94 8.75
C PHE A 761 30.06 -34.86 7.69
N ALA A 762 29.72 -35.98 7.05
CA ALA A 762 28.63 -36.04 6.06
C ALA A 762 27.26 -35.64 6.64
N GLN A 763 26.97 -35.98 7.90
CA GLN A 763 25.72 -35.63 8.59
C GLN A 763 25.66 -34.15 9.00
N ILE A 764 26.79 -33.58 9.44
CA ILE A 764 26.87 -32.20 9.96
C ILE A 764 27.02 -31.16 8.84
N LEU A 765 27.65 -31.53 7.72
CA LEU A 765 27.98 -30.62 6.63
C LEU A 765 26.78 -29.84 6.06
N PRO A 766 25.60 -30.44 5.78
CA PRO A 766 24.44 -29.68 5.30
C PRO A 766 23.95 -28.63 6.30
N LEU A 767 23.96 -28.97 7.60
CA LEU A 767 23.46 -28.13 8.67
C LEU A 767 24.40 -26.93 8.94
N VAL A 768 25.72 -27.17 8.92
CA VAL A 768 26.72 -26.10 9.02
C VAL A 768 26.67 -25.23 7.77
N ARG A 769 26.50 -25.81 6.58
CA ARG A 769 26.35 -25.05 5.33
C ARG A 769 25.15 -24.10 5.39
N ARG A 770 24.02 -24.52 5.96
CA ARG A 770 22.83 -23.67 6.21
C ARG A 770 23.18 -22.45 7.07
N SER A 771 23.92 -22.67 8.16
CA SER A 771 24.34 -21.60 9.09
C SER A 771 25.23 -20.55 8.40
N PHE A 772 26.10 -20.97 7.47
CA PHE A 772 27.00 -20.08 6.72
C PHE A 772 26.37 -19.48 5.45
N ALA A 773 25.21 -19.98 5.01
CA ALA A 773 24.55 -19.51 3.78
C ALA A 773 24.08 -18.05 3.87
N HIS A 774 23.74 -17.60 5.08
CA HIS A 774 23.28 -16.24 5.38
C HIS A 774 24.41 -15.19 5.31
N PHE A 775 25.68 -15.61 5.25
CA PHE A 775 26.80 -14.69 5.13
C PHE A 775 26.88 -14.09 3.72
N SER A 776 27.28 -12.82 3.65
CA SER A 776 27.50 -12.13 2.38
C SER A 776 28.56 -12.85 1.54
N LYS A 777 28.55 -12.60 0.22
CA LYS A 777 29.54 -13.18 -0.71
C LYS A 777 30.97 -12.82 -0.29
N HIS A 778 31.20 -11.60 0.20
CA HIS A 778 32.51 -11.13 0.63
C HIS A 778 33.00 -11.81 1.92
N GLU A 779 32.11 -11.99 2.90
CA GLU A 779 32.43 -12.71 4.14
C GLU A 779 32.78 -14.17 3.88
N ARG A 780 32.02 -14.86 3.03
CA ARG A 780 32.32 -16.25 2.64
C ARG A 780 33.65 -16.38 1.91
N GLN A 781 33.97 -15.44 1.02
CA GLN A 781 35.28 -15.40 0.36
C GLN A 781 36.41 -15.18 1.37
N SER A 782 36.25 -14.24 2.29
CA SER A 782 37.26 -13.93 3.30
C SER A 782 37.51 -15.10 4.26
N LEU A 783 36.45 -15.80 4.69
CA LEU A 783 36.56 -17.03 5.49
C LEU A 783 37.23 -18.15 4.69
N GLY A 784 36.90 -18.29 3.40
CA GLY A 784 37.54 -19.26 2.51
C GLY A 784 39.04 -18.98 2.32
N ASP A 785 39.41 -17.72 2.14
CA ASP A 785 40.81 -17.28 2.07
C ASP A 785 41.54 -17.48 3.41
N LYS A 786 40.85 -17.31 4.54
CA LYS A 786 41.38 -17.61 5.88
C LYS A 786 41.64 -19.11 6.04
N ALA A 787 40.71 -19.97 5.61
CA ALA A 787 40.86 -21.43 5.65
C ALA A 787 41.98 -21.97 4.72
N ARG A 788 42.33 -21.24 3.66
CA ARG A 788 43.47 -21.60 2.79
C ARG A 788 44.83 -21.34 3.42
N ARG A 789 44.90 -20.52 4.47
CA ARG A 789 46.15 -20.24 5.20
C ARG A 789 46.43 -21.39 6.15
N ALA A 790 47.69 -21.80 6.25
CA ALA A 790 48.10 -22.82 7.23
C ALA A 790 47.69 -22.37 8.66
N PRO A 791 47.19 -23.27 9.51
CA PRO A 791 46.76 -22.93 10.86
C PRO A 791 47.91 -22.25 11.60
N VAL A 792 47.64 -21.07 12.18
CA VAL A 792 48.62 -20.37 13.00
C VAL A 792 48.83 -21.19 14.27
N ALA A 793 49.98 -21.84 14.38
CA ALA A 793 50.44 -22.48 15.61
C ALA A 793 50.56 -21.40 16.71
N GLY A 794 49.51 -21.24 17.52
CA GLY A 794 49.44 -20.17 18.52
C GLY A 794 48.17 -20.13 19.36
N ALA A 795 47.04 -20.68 18.91
CA ALA A 795 45.92 -20.99 19.81
C ALA A 795 46.16 -22.36 20.43
N ALA A 796 46.17 -22.43 21.76
CA ALA A 796 46.52 -23.63 22.52
C ALA A 796 45.73 -24.87 22.06
N ALA A 797 46.38 -25.74 21.30
CA ALA A 797 46.00 -27.14 21.20
C ALA A 797 46.13 -27.75 22.61
N PRO A 798 45.09 -28.39 23.17
CA PRO A 798 45.35 -29.37 24.22
C PRO A 798 46.07 -30.53 23.54
N ALA A 799 47.39 -30.54 23.70
CA ALA A 799 48.33 -31.62 23.47
C ALA A 799 48.15 -32.42 22.16
N ALA A 800 49.04 -32.14 21.21
CA ALA A 800 49.39 -33.07 20.15
C ALA A 800 49.62 -34.48 20.73
N ALA A 801 48.77 -35.42 20.31
CA ALA A 801 49.07 -36.83 20.35
C ALA A 801 50.28 -37.09 19.44
N LEU A 802 51.40 -37.40 20.09
CA LEU A 802 52.33 -38.46 19.74
C LEU A 802 52.62 -38.67 18.24
N ALA A 803 53.78 -38.17 17.84
CA ALA A 803 54.53 -38.78 16.77
C ALA A 803 54.80 -40.25 17.10
N ALA A 804 54.46 -41.10 16.14
CA ALA A 804 54.72 -42.53 16.03
C ALA A 804 55.97 -43.03 16.80
N GLY A 805 55.69 -43.73 17.90
CA GLY A 805 56.48 -44.86 18.39
C GLY A 805 55.50 -46.01 18.59
N ASP A 806 55.82 -47.18 18.05
CA ASP A 806 55.01 -48.40 18.18
C ASP A 806 54.62 -48.66 19.64
N ASP A 807 53.35 -49.05 19.84
CA ASP A 807 52.68 -49.46 21.09
C ASP A 807 51.85 -48.35 21.78
N ASP A 808 50.55 -48.22 21.43
CA ASP A 808 49.49 -47.90 22.40
C ASP A 808 48.07 -47.90 21.78
N SER A 809 47.12 -48.53 22.47
CA SER A 809 45.70 -48.65 22.09
C SER A 809 44.94 -47.30 22.18
N PRO A 810 43.83 -47.12 21.42
CA PRO A 810 43.15 -45.83 21.23
C PRO A 810 42.37 -45.27 22.44
N TRP A 811 42.59 -45.79 23.66
CA TRP A 811 41.93 -45.30 24.87
C TRP A 811 42.95 -45.03 25.98
N GLY A 812 42.69 -44.03 26.81
CA GLY A 812 43.52 -43.74 27.98
C GLY A 812 43.36 -44.84 29.04
N GLU A 813 44.30 -45.77 29.10
CA GLU A 813 44.26 -46.96 29.96
C GLU A 813 44.05 -46.58 31.44
N ALA A 814 44.71 -45.53 31.92
CA ALA A 814 44.54 -45.00 33.28
C ALA A 814 43.11 -44.51 33.59
N ARG A 815 42.37 -43.99 32.60
CA ARG A 815 40.97 -43.58 32.75
C ARG A 815 40.01 -44.76 32.60
N ALA A 816 40.29 -45.69 31.68
CA ALA A 816 39.50 -46.90 31.49
C ALA A 816 39.50 -47.77 32.76
N VAL A 817 40.65 -47.83 33.45
CA VAL A 817 40.83 -48.53 34.72
C VAL A 817 39.92 -48.01 35.84
N LEU A 818 39.65 -46.70 35.89
CA LEU A 818 38.77 -46.09 36.91
C LEU A 818 37.30 -46.51 36.77
N ALA A 819 36.85 -46.91 35.57
CA ALA A 819 35.48 -47.33 35.31
C ALA A 819 35.24 -48.83 35.59
N LEU A 820 36.30 -49.65 35.63
CA LEU A 820 36.21 -51.12 35.77
C LEU A 820 35.53 -51.61 37.05
N PRO A 821 35.72 -51.01 38.25
CA PRO A 821 35.04 -51.46 39.47
C PRO A 821 33.52 -51.29 39.40
N LEU A 822 33.05 -50.17 38.81
CA LEU A 822 31.63 -49.89 38.63
C LEU A 822 31.02 -50.84 37.59
N LEU A 823 31.70 -51.05 36.46
CA LEU A 823 31.26 -51.95 35.41
C LEU A 823 31.24 -53.42 35.87
N ASN A 824 32.21 -53.85 36.68
CA ASN A 824 32.21 -55.19 37.27
C ASN A 824 31.00 -55.41 38.20
N THR A 825 30.58 -54.36 38.91
CA THR A 825 29.41 -54.40 39.81
C THR A 825 28.09 -54.40 39.04
N LEU A 826 27.98 -53.56 38.00
CA LEU A 826 26.75 -53.43 37.20
C LEU A 826 26.54 -54.59 36.22
N LEU A 827 27.61 -55.12 35.64
CA LEU A 827 27.56 -56.12 34.57
C LEU A 827 27.98 -57.52 35.05
N GLY A 828 28.38 -57.68 36.32
CA GLY A 828 28.71 -58.98 36.91
C GLY A 828 29.91 -59.68 36.27
N LEU A 829 30.93 -58.93 35.86
CA LEU A 829 32.03 -59.41 35.00
C LEU A 829 32.99 -60.41 35.68
N GLY A 830 32.86 -60.64 36.98
CA GLY A 830 33.63 -61.67 37.71
C GLY A 830 35.14 -61.44 37.74
N LEU A 831 35.59 -60.18 37.73
CA LEU A 831 37.02 -59.85 37.69
C LEU A 831 37.75 -60.36 38.95
N PRO A 832 38.98 -60.89 38.82
CA PRO A 832 39.72 -61.45 39.95
C PRO A 832 40.05 -60.39 41.00
N PRO A 833 39.93 -60.72 42.31
CA PRO A 833 40.06 -59.75 43.40
C PRO A 833 41.45 -59.08 43.49
N GLU A 834 42.48 -59.73 42.98
CA GLU A 834 43.85 -59.21 42.89
C GLU A 834 43.96 -58.03 41.91
N LEU A 835 43.19 -58.07 40.82
CA LEU A 835 43.13 -56.99 39.82
C LEU A 835 42.40 -55.77 40.39
N LEU A 836 41.29 -55.97 41.12
CA LEU A 836 40.55 -54.89 41.78
C LEU A 836 41.39 -54.20 42.88
N ALA A 837 42.23 -54.94 43.59
CA ALA A 837 43.12 -54.39 44.61
C ALA A 837 44.24 -53.50 44.00
N GLN A 838 44.77 -53.87 42.83
CA GLN A 838 45.77 -53.06 42.12
C GLN A 838 45.18 -51.74 41.60
N ILE A 839 43.92 -51.76 41.14
CA ILE A 839 43.20 -50.58 40.66
C ILE A 839 42.94 -49.58 41.81
N ALA A 840 42.60 -50.08 43.00
CA ALA A 840 42.40 -49.23 44.18
C ALA A 840 43.71 -48.55 44.65
N ALA A 841 44.86 -49.22 44.54
CA ALA A 841 46.17 -48.67 44.91
C ALA A 841 46.67 -47.59 43.93
N ALA A 842 46.32 -47.69 42.65
CA ALA A 842 46.69 -46.70 41.62
C ALA A 842 45.86 -45.39 41.69
N SER A 843 44.76 -45.38 42.44
CA SER A 843 43.80 -44.27 42.51
C SER A 843 44.07 -43.29 43.66
N ALA A 844 45.08 -43.52 44.51
CA ALA A 844 45.38 -42.66 45.67
C ALA A 844 46.30 -41.48 45.28
N PRO A 845 46.00 -40.24 45.69
CA PRO A 845 46.77 -39.06 45.25
C PRO A 845 48.19 -39.02 45.84
N ARG A 846 49.20 -38.85 44.99
CA ARG A 846 50.58 -38.50 45.40
C ARG A 846 50.62 -37.04 45.87
N ASN A 847 51.02 -36.83 47.12
CA ASN A 847 51.09 -35.53 47.75
C ASN A 847 52.56 -35.05 47.77
N ASP A 848 53.02 -34.40 46.69
CA ASP A 848 54.34 -33.78 46.62
C ASP A 848 54.20 -32.27 46.37
N ALA A 849 54.36 -31.48 47.43
CA ALA A 849 54.59 -30.03 47.37
C ALA A 849 56.04 -29.76 47.78
N PRO A 850 56.83 -28.94 47.04
CA PRO A 850 58.09 -28.43 47.56
C PRO A 850 57.82 -27.14 48.35
N ALA A 851 58.25 -27.14 49.61
CA ALA A 851 58.43 -25.94 50.40
C ALA A 851 59.61 -25.13 49.84
N LEU A 852 59.46 -23.81 49.73
CA LEU A 852 60.59 -22.88 49.67
C LEU A 852 60.29 -21.66 50.54
N GLU A 853 61.22 -21.46 51.49
CA GLU A 853 61.52 -20.22 52.20
C GLU A 853 61.87 -19.07 51.26
#